data_AF-D0SLA8-F1
#
_entry.id   AF-D0SLA8-F1
#
_cell.length_a   1.000
_cell.length_b   1.000
_cell.length_c   1.000
_cell.angle_alpha   90.00
_cell.angle_beta   90.00
_cell.angle_gamma   90.00
#
_symmetry.space_group_name_H-M   'P 1'
#
loop_
_entity.id
_entity.type
_entity.pdbx_description
1 polymer ?
#
loop_
_entity_poly.entity_id
_entity_poly.type
_entity_poly.pdbx_seq_one_letter_code
_entity_poly.pdbx_strand_id
1 'polypeptide(L)'
;MINRGSEWARWDLHVHTKGTAKNDQFTSSSIDEFFQIFFLRAIENEIKVIGITDYFNIENYKKAIEYQNQISQNTNFTEEQKEKIKKILIIPNIELRITPTTGRGSLINIHILFNPNILGDFEELFLTQANMVVDESLRFSLTRRGLIGLGKHHYSNITNDDEAYKKGIELFSLTHKDLVEILEKNKVLKENCLIFVANSTNDGVSGIRSHEDNLAQQQASASEVRNSIYRISDGLFSPKPSDLKYFLGKGADSIEEIIRKYGALKPCIHGCDAHTESKLFKPDNDQFCWIKAEPSFEGLKQILHEPETRVHIGPVAPELKNDYEVIDHIRLQSDNVFNDIIYFNPNLTSIIGGRSSGKSTLLQCLAKKLHPMALEGNINHLDELCQNFEIIWKDGNKDDSRQIEYFYQGHMYRKSKDEGVEEIVQKLLLQENPDLFDSFDRAKSTSKLKIAGELSTYFSRKEQIEQKRHSLLSMGKIEDVNAQIQILSEQINSYQTEDIAEQELKDHDLHKDQINSLNGEIEQINSLIGYLQKVQIDDFITFQNPFNNFQAYSKISQNFENTIINIRNFAESQKDTLTKDSHDLLLKAQGEAIQALEQIQLNSQFIKVSQFLSQSESLKPILQQKQQEENKARRIILTLDEIAQLENLNTHAVASVRQEWLSILNSYSDVIQEINTFSVSQDLVITASKIFETEHFQTWVKSCINQQS
;
A
#
# COMPACT_ATOMS: atom_id res chain seq x y z
N MET A 1 -11.18 31.98 20.78
CA MET A 1 -11.56 31.10 19.65
C MET A 1 -10.75 29.83 19.73
N ILE A 2 -11.32 28.70 19.32
CA ILE A 2 -10.55 27.47 19.12
C ILE A 2 -9.66 27.73 17.90
N ASN A 3 -8.34 27.76 18.06
CA ASN A 3 -7.41 28.02 16.96
C ASN A 3 -6.86 26.69 16.42
N ARG A 4 -7.44 26.19 15.33
CA ARG A 4 -6.98 24.99 14.59
C ARG A 4 -6.43 25.34 13.22
N GLY A 5 -6.26 26.62 12.90
CA GLY A 5 -5.89 27.06 11.56
C GLY A 5 -6.92 26.67 10.50
N SER A 6 -6.43 26.30 9.31
CA SER A 6 -7.29 25.98 8.15
C SER A 6 -7.91 24.60 8.25
N GLU A 7 -9.23 24.54 8.38
CA GLU A 7 -10.03 23.32 8.32
C GLU A 7 -11.00 23.38 7.14
N TRP A 8 -11.44 22.22 6.65
CA TRP A 8 -12.50 22.16 5.65
C TRP A 8 -13.82 22.60 6.28
N ALA A 9 -14.45 23.60 5.68
CA ALA A 9 -15.75 24.10 6.11
C ALA A 9 -16.66 24.30 4.91
N ARG A 10 -17.98 24.31 5.14
CA ARG A 10 -18.96 24.68 4.12
C ARG A 10 -19.07 26.19 3.99
N TRP A 11 -18.85 26.68 2.78
CA TRP A 11 -18.95 28.09 2.41
C TRP A 11 -20.01 28.20 1.32
N ASP A 12 -21.04 29.01 1.53
CA ASP A 12 -22.01 29.32 0.47
C ASP A 12 -21.85 30.78 0.09
N LEU A 13 -21.18 31.03 -1.03
CA LEU A 13 -20.76 32.37 -1.44
C LEU A 13 -21.72 33.03 -2.43
N HIS A 14 -22.83 32.36 -2.77
CA HIS A 14 -23.84 32.85 -3.70
C HIS A 14 -25.25 32.62 -3.15
N VAL A 15 -25.71 33.52 -2.29
CA VAL A 15 -27.02 33.44 -1.63
C VAL A 15 -27.79 34.75 -1.77
N HIS A 16 -28.93 34.75 -2.45
CA HIS A 16 -29.83 35.90 -2.46
C HIS A 16 -30.71 35.92 -1.20
N THR A 17 -31.20 37.10 -0.85
CA THR A 17 -32.03 37.32 0.34
C THR A 17 -33.38 37.95 -0.01
N LYS A 18 -34.34 37.90 0.91
CA LYS A 18 -35.64 38.56 0.75
C LYS A 18 -35.46 40.05 0.48
N GLY A 19 -36.16 40.56 -0.53
CA GLY A 19 -35.99 41.93 -1.03
C GLY A 19 -34.90 42.07 -2.10
N THR A 20 -34.32 40.97 -2.58
CA THR A 20 -33.44 41.00 -3.77
C THR A 20 -34.16 41.62 -4.96
N ALA A 21 -33.44 42.43 -5.75
CA ALA A 21 -34.07 43.22 -6.81
C ALA A 21 -34.64 42.36 -7.95
N LYS A 22 -34.14 41.14 -8.12
CA LYS A 22 -34.52 40.23 -9.21
C LYS A 22 -34.92 38.86 -8.66
N ASN A 23 -36.02 38.31 -9.20
CA ASN A 23 -36.52 36.97 -8.91
C ASN A 23 -36.71 36.69 -7.40
N ASP A 24 -37.13 37.68 -6.61
CA ASP A 24 -37.51 37.45 -5.21
C ASP A 24 -38.77 36.58 -5.13
N GLN A 25 -38.60 35.33 -4.68
CA GLN A 25 -39.68 34.35 -4.48
C GLN A 25 -39.75 33.91 -3.01
N PHE A 26 -39.19 34.68 -2.08
CA PHE A 26 -39.23 34.39 -0.66
C PHE A 26 -40.61 34.72 -0.08
N THR A 27 -41.23 33.71 0.55
CA THR A 27 -42.61 33.73 1.02
C THR A 27 -42.80 34.27 2.44
N SER A 28 -41.73 34.40 3.23
CA SER A 28 -41.83 34.93 4.60
C SER A 28 -42.52 36.31 4.65
N SER A 29 -43.27 36.59 5.69
CA SER A 29 -44.07 37.82 5.79
C SER A 29 -43.21 39.06 6.10
N SER A 30 -42.10 38.87 6.80
CA SER A 30 -41.15 39.93 7.17
C SER A 30 -39.70 39.54 6.89
N ILE A 31 -38.80 40.54 6.93
CA ILE A 31 -37.35 40.33 6.81
C ILE A 31 -36.78 39.60 8.04
N ASP A 32 -37.35 39.83 9.23
CA ASP A 32 -36.94 39.14 10.46
C ASP A 32 -37.33 37.67 10.41
N GLU A 33 -38.54 37.36 9.93
CA GLU A 33 -38.98 35.98 9.72
C GLU A 33 -38.11 35.29 8.66
N PHE A 34 -37.72 36.01 7.60
CA PHE A 34 -36.76 35.49 6.62
C PHE A 34 -35.41 35.14 7.29
N PHE A 35 -34.82 36.07 8.05
CA PHE A 35 -33.52 35.81 8.67
C PHE A 35 -33.58 34.74 9.75
N GLN A 36 -34.71 34.57 10.42
CA GLN A 36 -34.93 33.43 11.30
C GLN A 36 -34.80 32.10 10.53
N ILE A 37 -35.52 31.94 9.41
CA ILE A 37 -35.44 30.76 8.56
C ILE A 37 -34.03 30.60 7.98
N PHE A 38 -33.44 31.69 7.50
CA PHE A 38 -32.10 31.74 6.93
C PHE A 38 -31.04 31.17 7.87
N PHE A 39 -30.95 31.68 9.11
CA PHE A 39 -29.96 31.19 10.06
C PHE A 39 -30.26 29.78 10.56
N LEU A 40 -31.53 29.38 10.69
CA LEU A 40 -31.88 27.98 10.96
C LEU A 40 -31.36 27.06 9.86
N ARG A 41 -31.60 27.40 8.58
CA ARG A 41 -31.11 26.63 7.44
C ARG A 41 -29.57 26.61 7.37
N ALA A 42 -28.91 27.70 7.71
CA ALA A 42 -27.45 27.76 7.77
C ALA A 42 -26.88 26.80 8.83
N ILE A 43 -27.52 26.72 10.00
CA ILE A 43 -27.14 25.75 11.06
C ILE A 43 -27.42 24.32 10.63
N GLU A 44 -28.60 24.04 10.06
CA GLU A 44 -28.99 22.71 9.55
C GLU A 44 -28.00 22.18 8.50
N ASN A 45 -27.41 23.07 7.71
CA ASN A 45 -26.45 22.74 6.66
C ASN A 45 -24.99 22.98 7.06
N GLU A 46 -24.71 23.23 8.35
CA GLU A 46 -23.36 23.41 8.90
C GLU A 46 -22.52 24.50 8.19
N ILE A 47 -23.18 25.56 7.72
CA ILE A 47 -22.51 26.65 7.00
C ILE A 47 -21.66 27.49 7.96
N LYS A 48 -20.41 27.75 7.57
CA LYS A 48 -19.48 28.61 8.32
C LYS A 48 -19.31 29.99 7.72
N VAL A 49 -19.45 30.10 6.40
CA VAL A 49 -19.32 31.37 5.69
C VAL A 49 -20.45 31.53 4.68
N ILE A 50 -21.04 32.72 4.67
CA ILE A 50 -22.15 33.10 3.81
C ILE A 50 -21.75 34.34 3.00
N GLY A 51 -21.80 34.24 1.69
CA GLY A 51 -21.76 35.39 0.77
C GLY A 51 -23.18 35.86 0.49
N ILE A 52 -23.57 37.02 1.02
CA ILE A 52 -24.88 37.61 0.69
C ILE A 52 -24.75 38.31 -0.65
N THR A 53 -25.43 37.76 -1.64
CA THR A 53 -25.39 38.20 -3.04
C THR A 53 -26.55 39.14 -3.31
N ASP A 54 -26.27 40.44 -3.32
CA ASP A 54 -27.24 41.46 -3.68
C ASP A 54 -26.94 42.03 -5.08
N TYR A 55 -27.99 42.30 -5.84
CA TYR A 55 -27.87 42.96 -7.14
C TYR A 55 -27.55 44.44 -6.95
N PHE A 56 -26.33 44.83 -7.30
CA PHE A 56 -25.88 46.24 -7.38
C PHE A 56 -26.01 47.07 -6.08
N ASN A 57 -26.23 46.45 -4.91
CA ASN A 57 -26.30 47.12 -3.62
C ASN A 57 -25.86 46.16 -2.49
N ILE A 58 -25.83 46.65 -1.24
CA ILE A 58 -25.38 45.90 -0.07
C ILE A 58 -26.35 46.03 1.11
N GLU A 59 -27.59 46.44 0.84
CA GLU A 59 -28.56 46.76 1.89
C GLU A 59 -29.04 45.51 2.63
N ASN A 60 -29.20 44.37 1.95
CA ASN A 60 -29.61 43.16 2.64
C ASN A 60 -28.44 42.53 3.41
N TYR A 61 -27.20 42.71 2.93
CA TYR A 61 -26.02 42.41 3.73
C TYR A 61 -26.03 43.18 5.06
N LYS A 62 -26.27 44.50 5.04
CA LYS A 62 -26.35 45.33 6.27
C LYS A 62 -27.43 44.81 7.23
N LYS A 63 -28.61 44.47 6.71
CA LYS A 63 -29.71 43.91 7.52
C LYS A 63 -29.35 42.55 8.14
N ALA A 64 -28.64 41.69 7.42
CA ALA A 64 -28.21 40.40 7.94
C ALA A 64 -27.20 40.54 9.09
N ILE A 65 -26.24 41.48 8.94
CA ILE A 65 -25.29 41.83 10.00
C ILE A 65 -26.03 42.41 11.21
N GLU A 66 -27.01 43.29 11.01
CA GLU A 66 -27.82 43.83 12.10
C GLU A 66 -28.58 42.73 12.85
N TYR A 67 -29.23 41.81 12.13
CA TYR A 67 -29.91 40.66 12.71
C TYR A 67 -28.94 39.76 13.49
N GLN A 68 -27.75 39.47 12.94
CA GLN A 68 -26.71 38.69 13.60
C GLN A 68 -26.20 39.38 14.88
N ASN A 69 -26.01 40.70 14.86
CA ASN A 69 -25.57 41.46 16.03
C ASN A 69 -26.62 41.47 17.15
N GLN A 70 -27.90 41.46 16.79
CA GLN A 70 -29.02 41.42 17.72
C GLN A 70 -29.38 39.99 18.18
N ILE A 71 -28.71 38.96 17.68
CA ILE A 71 -29.07 37.55 17.93
C ILE A 71 -29.10 37.17 19.42
N SER A 72 -28.30 37.83 20.25
CA SER A 72 -28.28 37.59 21.70
C SER A 72 -29.62 37.90 22.37
N GLN A 73 -30.37 38.87 21.82
CA GLN A 73 -31.68 39.30 22.31
C GLN A 73 -32.83 38.51 21.68
N ASN A 74 -32.55 37.74 20.62
CA ASN A 74 -33.56 36.97 19.90
C ASN A 74 -34.03 35.76 20.73
N THR A 75 -35.34 35.57 20.87
CA THR A 75 -35.95 34.50 21.67
C THR A 75 -36.29 33.24 20.85
N ASN A 76 -36.14 33.28 19.52
CA ASN A 76 -36.49 32.18 18.62
C ASN A 76 -35.35 31.15 18.44
N PHE A 77 -34.19 31.38 19.04
CA PHE A 77 -33.02 30.49 18.97
C PHE A 77 -32.60 30.04 20.37
N THR A 78 -32.15 28.78 20.47
CA THR A 78 -31.47 28.26 21.67
C THR A 78 -30.09 28.92 21.84
N GLU A 79 -29.54 28.91 23.06
CA GLU A 79 -28.20 29.47 23.32
C GLU A 79 -27.11 28.82 22.45
N GLU A 80 -27.20 27.52 22.18
CA GLU A 80 -26.28 26.83 21.27
C GLU A 80 -26.40 27.35 19.82
N GLN A 81 -27.62 27.54 19.32
CA GLN A 81 -27.86 28.09 17.99
C GLN A 81 -27.37 29.54 17.89
N LYS A 82 -27.58 30.37 18.93
CA LYS A 82 -27.06 31.75 18.98
C LYS A 82 -25.54 31.77 18.87
N GLU A 83 -24.84 30.90 19.60
CA GLU A 83 -23.38 30.79 19.53
C GLU A 83 -22.89 30.30 18.17
N LYS A 84 -23.62 29.39 17.51
CA LYS A 84 -23.34 28.99 16.12
C LYS A 84 -23.51 30.17 15.16
N ILE A 85 -24.61 30.93 15.27
CA ILE A 85 -24.91 32.08 14.41
C ILE A 85 -23.86 33.17 14.54
N LYS A 86 -23.42 33.51 15.77
CA LYS A 86 -22.35 34.50 16.00
C LYS A 86 -21.01 34.12 15.34
N LYS A 87 -20.78 32.83 15.10
CA LYS A 87 -19.55 32.30 14.48
C LYS A 87 -19.64 32.18 12.96
N ILE A 88 -20.80 32.39 12.35
CA ILE A 88 -20.95 32.40 10.90
C ILE A 88 -20.36 33.71 10.38
N LEU A 89 -19.36 33.64 9.51
CA LEU A 89 -18.87 34.82 8.81
C LEU A 89 -19.85 35.19 7.69
N ILE A 90 -20.27 36.44 7.64
CA ILE A 90 -21.06 36.98 6.53
C ILE A 90 -20.14 37.90 5.71
N ILE A 91 -19.98 37.59 4.43
CA ILE A 91 -19.19 38.36 3.47
C ILE A 91 -20.16 39.07 2.51
N PRO A 92 -19.99 40.36 2.24
CA PRO A 92 -20.77 41.04 1.22
C PRO A 92 -20.32 40.57 -0.18
N ASN A 93 -21.29 40.20 -1.02
CA ASN A 93 -21.10 39.83 -2.41
C ASN A 93 -22.03 40.70 -3.28
N ILE A 94 -21.48 41.48 -4.20
CA ILE A 94 -22.30 42.23 -5.16
C ILE A 94 -22.28 41.53 -6.51
N GLU A 95 -23.45 41.18 -7.01
CA GLU A 95 -23.63 40.70 -8.36
C GLU A 95 -23.87 41.87 -9.32
N LEU A 96 -22.99 41.95 -10.32
CA LEU A 96 -22.98 42.93 -11.39
C LEU A 96 -23.12 42.22 -12.74
N ARG A 97 -23.40 43.02 -13.78
CA ARG A 97 -23.40 42.56 -15.16
C ARG A 97 -22.41 43.34 -16.00
N ILE A 98 -21.68 42.61 -16.85
CA ILE A 98 -20.73 43.21 -17.78
C ILE A 98 -21.03 42.84 -19.23
N THR A 99 -20.59 43.72 -20.12
CA THR A 99 -20.50 43.51 -21.57
C THR A 99 -19.14 42.90 -21.94
N PRO A 100 -19.02 42.14 -23.05
CA PRO A 100 -20.02 41.88 -24.09
C PRO A 100 -21.09 40.85 -23.68
N THR A 101 -22.17 40.74 -24.47
CA THR A 101 -23.19 39.71 -24.28
C THR A 101 -22.71 38.33 -24.74
N THR A 102 -23.21 37.26 -24.13
CA THR A 102 -23.06 35.89 -24.62
C THR A 102 -23.73 35.71 -25.99
N GLY A 103 -23.47 34.59 -26.70
CA GLY A 103 -24.16 34.34 -27.98
C GLY A 103 -25.67 34.13 -27.87
N ARG A 104 -26.20 33.98 -26.66
CA ARG A 104 -27.65 33.97 -26.37
C ARG A 104 -28.21 35.36 -26.04
N GLY A 105 -27.40 36.41 -26.15
CA GLY A 105 -27.81 37.79 -25.91
C GLY A 105 -27.94 38.18 -24.43
N SER A 106 -27.37 37.38 -23.51
CA SER A 106 -27.36 37.71 -22.07
C SER A 106 -26.06 38.42 -21.68
N LEU A 107 -26.13 39.35 -20.73
CA LEU A 107 -24.92 39.94 -20.12
C LEU A 107 -24.20 38.89 -19.25
N ILE A 108 -22.92 39.13 -18.98
CA ILE A 108 -22.10 38.23 -18.16
C ILE A 108 -22.22 38.63 -16.69
N ASN A 109 -22.55 37.68 -15.83
CA ASN A 109 -22.61 37.92 -14.38
C ASN A 109 -21.19 37.89 -13.79
N ILE A 110 -20.89 38.89 -12.98
CA ILE A 110 -19.65 39.00 -12.22
C ILE A 110 -19.96 39.38 -10.78
N HIS A 111 -19.22 38.78 -9.85
CA HIS A 111 -19.41 38.91 -8.43
C HIS A 111 -18.19 39.57 -7.81
N ILE A 112 -18.43 40.52 -6.93
CA ILE A 112 -17.38 41.18 -6.15
C ILE A 112 -17.63 40.85 -4.68
N LEU A 113 -16.83 39.92 -4.15
CA LEU A 113 -16.76 39.65 -2.72
C LEU A 113 -15.72 40.56 -2.10
N PHE A 114 -16.03 41.26 -1.02
CA PHE A 114 -15.08 42.20 -0.43
C PHE A 114 -15.00 42.12 1.08
N ASN A 115 -13.89 42.63 1.63
CA ASN A 115 -13.63 42.59 3.05
C ASN A 115 -14.70 43.39 3.81
N PRO A 116 -15.44 42.77 4.77
CA PRO A 116 -16.43 43.47 5.59
C PRO A 116 -15.93 44.77 6.24
N ASN A 117 -14.63 44.86 6.50
CA ASN A 117 -14.00 46.02 7.14
C ASN A 117 -13.91 47.26 6.25
N ILE A 118 -14.06 47.13 4.93
CA ILE A 118 -13.98 48.25 3.98
C ILE A 118 -15.36 48.68 3.45
N LEU A 119 -16.44 48.37 4.16
CA LEU A 119 -17.82 48.61 3.69
C LEU A 119 -18.05 50.06 3.23
N GLY A 120 -17.64 51.05 4.04
CA GLY A 120 -17.79 52.47 3.70
C GLY A 120 -16.93 52.89 2.52
N ASP A 121 -15.65 52.46 2.48
CA ASP A 121 -14.75 52.72 1.36
C ASP A 121 -15.28 52.08 0.07
N PHE A 122 -15.91 50.91 0.14
CA PHE A 122 -16.52 50.28 -1.02
C PHE A 122 -17.68 51.10 -1.58
N GLU A 123 -18.57 51.61 -0.71
CA GLU A 123 -19.67 52.48 -1.14
C GLU A 123 -19.15 53.77 -1.79
N GLU A 124 -18.16 54.40 -1.19
CA GLU A 124 -17.61 55.67 -1.69
C GLU A 124 -16.76 55.48 -2.95
N LEU A 125 -15.88 54.49 -2.98
CA LEU A 125 -14.89 54.33 -4.05
C LEU A 125 -15.40 53.49 -5.21
N PHE A 126 -16.24 52.48 -4.98
CA PHE A 126 -16.75 51.62 -6.04
C PHE A 126 -18.11 52.09 -6.56
N LEU A 127 -19.13 52.20 -5.70
CA LEU A 127 -20.50 52.48 -6.16
C LEU A 127 -20.66 53.86 -6.82
N THR A 128 -19.87 54.86 -6.40
CA THR A 128 -19.90 56.20 -7.01
C THR A 128 -19.13 56.28 -8.34
N GLN A 129 -18.03 55.52 -8.47
CA GLN A 129 -17.15 55.55 -9.64
C GLN A 129 -17.60 54.58 -10.74
N ALA A 130 -18.31 53.50 -10.38
CA ALA A 130 -18.98 52.61 -11.32
C ALA A 130 -20.12 53.35 -12.01
N ASN A 131 -19.86 53.84 -13.23
CA ASN A 131 -20.81 54.63 -14.01
C ASN A 131 -21.13 53.97 -15.34
N MET A 132 -22.41 53.87 -15.65
CA MET A 132 -22.88 53.60 -17.00
C MET A 132 -22.93 54.92 -17.77
N VAL A 133 -22.12 55.03 -18.82
CA VAL A 133 -22.03 56.22 -19.68
C VAL A 133 -23.02 56.09 -20.82
N VAL A 134 -23.97 57.02 -20.91
CA VAL A 134 -24.94 57.09 -22.02
C VAL A 134 -24.46 58.06 -23.10
N ASP A 135 -23.96 59.22 -22.71
CA ASP A 135 -23.29 60.19 -23.58
C ASP A 135 -22.22 61.01 -22.81
N GLU A 136 -21.61 62.01 -23.47
CA GLU A 136 -20.56 62.85 -22.88
C GLU A 136 -20.98 63.53 -21.56
N SER A 137 -22.26 63.89 -21.45
CA SER A 137 -22.85 64.63 -20.33
C SER A 137 -23.69 63.77 -19.38
N LEU A 138 -24.15 62.61 -19.84
CA LEU A 138 -25.09 61.77 -19.12
C LEU A 138 -24.43 60.48 -18.63
N ARG A 139 -24.26 60.40 -17.31
CA ARG A 139 -23.69 59.26 -16.60
C ARG A 139 -24.58 58.89 -15.43
N PHE A 140 -24.82 57.60 -15.26
CA PHE A 140 -25.56 57.06 -14.13
C PHE A 140 -24.61 56.23 -13.28
N SER A 141 -24.43 56.58 -12.01
CA SER A 141 -23.63 55.78 -11.08
C SER A 141 -24.40 54.58 -10.56
N LEU A 142 -23.68 53.62 -9.98
CA LEU A 142 -24.26 52.43 -9.37
C LEU A 142 -24.97 52.71 -8.03
N THR A 143 -24.93 53.95 -7.55
CA THR A 143 -25.71 54.38 -6.39
C THR A 143 -27.22 54.25 -6.65
N ARG A 144 -28.01 54.09 -5.59
CA ARG A 144 -29.49 54.04 -5.68
C ARG A 144 -30.07 55.21 -6.49
N ARG A 145 -29.54 56.42 -6.27
CA ARG A 145 -29.94 57.63 -7.01
C ARG A 145 -29.62 57.53 -8.49
N GLY A 146 -28.43 57.02 -8.84
CA GLY A 146 -28.02 56.83 -10.23
C GLY A 146 -28.88 55.79 -10.95
N LEU A 147 -29.17 54.66 -10.30
CA LEU A 147 -30.02 53.60 -10.84
C LEU A 147 -31.48 54.07 -11.05
N ILE A 148 -32.07 54.80 -10.10
CA ILE A 148 -33.39 55.43 -10.29
C ILE A 148 -33.36 56.40 -11.49
N GLY A 149 -32.29 57.19 -11.60
CA GLY A 149 -32.09 58.11 -12.73
C GLY A 149 -32.08 57.37 -14.07
N LEU A 150 -31.34 56.26 -14.17
CA LEU A 150 -31.27 55.43 -15.36
C LEU A 150 -32.64 54.85 -15.73
N GLY A 151 -33.36 54.31 -14.74
CA GLY A 151 -34.70 53.75 -14.94
C GLY A 151 -35.70 54.78 -15.48
N LYS A 152 -35.73 55.98 -14.88
CA LYS A 152 -36.59 57.09 -15.35
C LYS A 152 -36.18 57.64 -16.70
N HIS A 153 -34.87 57.65 -16.99
CA HIS A 153 -34.36 58.13 -18.27
C HIS A 153 -34.82 57.21 -19.43
N HIS A 154 -34.72 55.89 -19.25
CA HIS A 154 -35.13 54.94 -20.28
C HIS A 154 -36.66 54.78 -20.34
N TYR A 155 -37.36 54.85 -19.20
CA TYR A 155 -38.81 54.71 -19.11
C TYR A 155 -39.45 55.99 -18.58
N SER A 156 -39.83 56.88 -19.50
CA SER A 156 -40.36 58.22 -19.22
C SER A 156 -41.67 58.25 -18.40
N ASN A 157 -42.38 57.13 -18.31
CA ASN A 157 -43.68 57.03 -17.63
C ASN A 157 -43.59 56.53 -16.17
N ILE A 158 -42.39 56.19 -15.68
CA ILE A 158 -42.23 55.69 -14.30
C ILE A 158 -42.16 56.86 -13.32
N THR A 159 -43.14 56.95 -12.44
CA THR A 159 -43.19 57.96 -11.36
C THR A 159 -42.77 57.40 -10.00
N ASN A 160 -42.86 56.08 -9.81
CA ASN A 160 -42.46 55.39 -8.59
C ASN A 160 -40.95 55.12 -8.56
N ASP A 161 -40.27 55.60 -7.52
CA ASP A 161 -38.82 55.43 -7.35
C ASP A 161 -38.38 53.97 -7.17
N ASP A 162 -39.18 53.12 -6.51
CA ASP A 162 -38.83 51.70 -6.33
C ASP A 162 -38.96 50.91 -7.63
N GLU A 163 -39.96 51.26 -8.45
CA GLU A 163 -40.10 50.69 -9.79
C GLU A 163 -38.97 51.16 -10.72
N ALA A 164 -38.65 52.45 -10.68
CA ALA A 164 -37.53 53.02 -11.43
C ALA A 164 -36.19 52.39 -11.01
N TYR A 165 -35.99 52.13 -9.73
CA TYR A 165 -34.80 51.47 -9.20
C TYR A 165 -34.65 50.05 -9.77
N LYS A 166 -35.71 49.24 -9.74
CA LYS A 166 -35.71 47.88 -10.32
C LYS A 166 -35.39 47.90 -11.81
N LYS A 167 -36.00 48.83 -12.55
CA LYS A 167 -35.72 49.00 -13.99
C LYS A 167 -34.31 49.51 -14.27
N GLY A 168 -33.78 50.39 -13.43
CA GLY A 168 -32.38 50.79 -13.47
C GLY A 168 -31.43 49.61 -13.31
N ILE A 169 -31.69 48.73 -12.35
CA ILE A 169 -30.91 47.49 -12.14
C ILE A 169 -30.97 46.55 -13.36
N GLU A 170 -32.11 46.43 -14.03
CA GLU A 170 -32.25 45.60 -15.23
C GLU A 170 -31.38 46.13 -16.39
N LEU A 171 -31.27 47.46 -16.52
CA LEU A 171 -30.57 48.13 -17.61
C LEU A 171 -29.07 48.35 -17.35
N PHE A 172 -28.66 48.47 -16.09
CA PHE A 172 -27.30 48.84 -15.75
C PHE A 172 -26.31 47.72 -16.12
N SER A 173 -25.25 48.10 -16.82
CA SER A 173 -24.13 47.20 -17.12
C SER A 173 -22.82 47.99 -17.16
N LEU A 174 -21.72 47.33 -16.81
CA LEU A 174 -20.37 47.87 -16.95
C LEU A 174 -19.64 47.20 -18.11
N THR A 175 -18.53 47.77 -18.52
CA THR A 175 -17.54 47.08 -19.35
C THR A 175 -16.46 46.45 -18.47
N HIS A 176 -15.77 45.41 -18.95
CA HIS A 176 -14.60 44.87 -18.24
C HIS A 176 -13.51 45.94 -18.03
N LYS A 177 -13.41 46.92 -18.93
CA LYS A 177 -12.48 48.06 -18.81
C LYS A 177 -12.82 48.95 -17.62
N ASP A 178 -14.10 49.23 -17.38
CA ASP A 178 -14.53 50.07 -16.26
C ASP A 178 -14.08 49.45 -14.92
N LEU A 179 -14.21 48.12 -14.80
CA LEU A 179 -13.75 47.40 -13.62
C LEU A 179 -12.22 47.53 -13.42
N VAL A 180 -11.44 47.33 -14.49
CA VAL A 180 -9.98 47.51 -14.45
C VAL A 180 -9.62 48.90 -13.97
N GLU A 181 -10.21 49.94 -14.57
CA GLU A 181 -9.90 51.32 -14.20
C GLU A 181 -10.24 51.65 -12.76
N ILE A 182 -11.39 51.17 -12.24
CA ILE A 182 -11.79 51.40 -10.85
C ILE A 182 -10.81 50.72 -9.89
N LEU A 183 -10.43 49.46 -10.15
CA LEU A 183 -9.55 48.72 -9.25
C LEU A 183 -8.10 49.23 -9.31
N GLU A 184 -7.60 49.64 -10.48
CA GLU A 184 -6.25 50.18 -10.62
C GLU A 184 -6.09 51.54 -9.95
N LYS A 185 -7.13 52.40 -10.02
CA LYS A 185 -7.12 53.72 -9.37
C LYS A 185 -7.23 53.63 -7.84
N ASN A 186 -7.81 52.56 -7.31
CA ASN A 186 -8.15 52.44 -5.90
C ASN A 186 -7.45 51.23 -5.24
N LYS A 187 -6.26 51.46 -4.66
CA LYS A 187 -5.45 50.42 -4.00
C LYS A 187 -6.22 49.67 -2.90
N VAL A 188 -7.04 50.37 -2.11
CA VAL A 188 -7.86 49.77 -1.05
C VAL A 188 -8.80 48.70 -1.61
N LEU A 189 -9.50 49.01 -2.71
CA LEU A 189 -10.40 48.06 -3.37
C LEU A 189 -9.61 46.86 -3.93
N LYS A 190 -8.47 47.10 -4.57
CA LYS A 190 -7.62 46.05 -5.13
C LYS A 190 -7.12 45.03 -4.11
N GLU A 191 -6.84 45.45 -2.88
CA GLU A 191 -6.34 44.57 -1.81
C GLU A 191 -7.46 43.85 -1.03
N ASN A 192 -8.70 44.35 -1.14
CA ASN A 192 -9.83 43.93 -0.31
C ASN A 192 -11.06 43.50 -1.10
N CYS A 193 -10.97 43.36 -2.42
CA CYS A 193 -12.03 42.82 -3.28
C CYS A 193 -11.51 41.59 -4.01
N LEU A 194 -12.37 40.58 -4.14
CA LEU A 194 -12.17 39.37 -4.91
C LEU A 194 -13.25 39.27 -5.98
N ILE A 195 -12.82 39.05 -7.21
CA ILE A 195 -13.69 39.07 -8.39
C ILE A 195 -13.89 37.65 -8.88
N PHE A 196 -15.14 37.20 -8.87
CA PHE A 196 -15.53 35.89 -9.39
C PHE A 196 -16.48 36.06 -10.55
N VAL A 197 -16.22 35.37 -11.66
CA VAL A 197 -17.08 35.47 -12.84
C VAL A 197 -17.84 34.17 -13.08
N ALA A 198 -19.09 34.28 -13.51
CA ALA A 198 -19.87 33.11 -13.90
C ALA A 198 -19.25 32.46 -15.14
N ASN A 199 -19.17 31.12 -15.16
CA ASN A 199 -18.61 30.37 -16.29
C ASN A 199 -19.66 29.52 -17.03
N SER A 200 -20.94 29.84 -16.89
CA SER A 200 -22.03 29.20 -17.65
C SER A 200 -21.99 29.57 -19.14
N THR A 201 -22.68 28.81 -19.99
CA THR A 201 -22.85 29.13 -21.42
C THR A 201 -24.00 30.13 -21.67
N ASN A 202 -24.86 30.37 -20.68
CA ASN A 202 -26.01 31.26 -20.78
C ASN A 202 -25.61 32.70 -20.50
N ASP A 203 -25.05 32.93 -19.31
CA ASP A 203 -24.77 34.23 -18.69
C ASP A 203 -23.36 34.29 -18.09
N GLY A 204 -22.48 33.37 -18.51
CA GLY A 204 -21.07 33.35 -18.13
C GLY A 204 -20.11 33.58 -19.29
N VAL A 205 -18.84 33.74 -18.95
CA VAL A 205 -17.75 34.06 -19.91
C VAL A 205 -17.60 33.01 -21.00
N SER A 206 -17.87 31.73 -20.69
CA SER A 206 -17.83 30.65 -21.68
C SER A 206 -18.83 30.87 -22.82
N GLY A 207 -19.93 31.61 -22.59
CA GLY A 207 -20.92 31.98 -23.59
C GLY A 207 -20.42 33.00 -24.64
N ILE A 208 -19.22 33.57 -24.49
CA ILE A 208 -18.57 34.38 -25.53
C ILE A 208 -18.07 33.50 -26.69
N ARG A 209 -17.79 32.20 -26.46
CA ARG A 209 -17.27 31.27 -27.50
C ARG A 209 -18.12 31.22 -28.76
N SER A 210 -19.44 31.28 -28.63
CA SER A 210 -20.33 31.32 -29.79
C SER A 210 -20.13 32.57 -30.68
N HIS A 211 -19.64 33.68 -30.13
CA HIS A 211 -19.21 34.83 -30.94
C HIS A 211 -17.88 34.57 -31.62
N GLU A 212 -16.95 33.84 -30.99
CA GLU A 212 -15.69 33.40 -31.61
C GLU A 212 -15.99 32.49 -32.83
N ASP A 213 -16.93 31.56 -32.69
CA ASP A 213 -17.35 30.65 -33.78
C ASP A 213 -18.00 31.41 -34.95
N ASN A 214 -18.85 32.40 -34.66
CA ASN A 214 -19.48 33.25 -35.66
C ASN A 214 -18.49 34.23 -36.34
N LEU A 215 -17.40 34.57 -35.66
CA LEU A 215 -16.33 35.47 -36.13
C LEU A 215 -15.08 34.69 -36.56
N ALA A 216 -15.20 33.42 -36.95
CA ALA A 216 -14.06 32.54 -37.28
C ALA A 216 -13.09 33.07 -38.37
N GLN A 217 -13.48 34.09 -39.14
CA GLN A 217 -12.59 34.80 -40.09
C GLN A 217 -11.78 35.97 -39.45
N GLN A 218 -12.11 36.38 -38.23
CA GLN A 218 -11.48 37.45 -37.44
C GLN A 218 -11.06 36.93 -36.04
N GLN A 219 -10.34 35.81 -35.99
CA GLN A 219 -10.02 35.01 -34.78
C GLN A 219 -9.36 35.75 -33.60
N ALA A 220 -8.97 37.01 -33.74
CA ALA A 220 -8.08 37.69 -32.78
C ALA A 220 -8.76 38.59 -31.73
N SER A 221 -10.04 39.00 -31.88
CA SER A 221 -10.63 40.02 -30.96
C SER A 221 -11.51 39.44 -29.85
N ALA A 222 -12.42 38.51 -30.16
CA ALA A 222 -13.36 37.97 -29.17
C ALA A 222 -12.68 37.07 -28.11
N SER A 223 -11.68 36.30 -28.53
CA SER A 223 -10.86 35.45 -27.65
C SER A 223 -10.04 36.28 -26.66
N GLU A 224 -9.49 37.41 -27.10
CA GLU A 224 -8.76 38.35 -26.23
C GLU A 224 -9.67 39.05 -25.23
N VAL A 225 -10.89 39.44 -25.63
CA VAL A 225 -11.89 39.97 -24.67
C VAL A 225 -12.24 38.92 -23.63
N ARG A 226 -12.47 37.67 -24.03
CA ARG A 226 -12.73 36.56 -23.09
C ARG A 226 -11.55 36.35 -22.13
N ASN A 227 -10.33 36.30 -22.65
CA ASN A 227 -9.12 36.16 -21.85
C ASN A 227 -8.95 37.34 -20.88
N SER A 228 -9.27 38.57 -21.31
CA SER A 228 -9.21 39.75 -20.45
C SER A 228 -10.17 39.66 -19.26
N ILE A 229 -11.37 39.13 -19.46
CA ILE A 229 -12.35 38.93 -18.37
C ILE A 229 -11.84 37.89 -17.38
N TYR A 230 -11.31 36.76 -17.86
CA TYR A 230 -10.69 35.77 -16.97
C TYR A 230 -9.44 36.31 -16.25
N ARG A 231 -8.72 37.24 -16.88
CA ARG A 231 -7.51 37.83 -16.31
C ARG A 231 -7.82 38.79 -15.17
N ILE A 232 -8.93 39.53 -15.24
CA ILE A 232 -9.38 40.43 -14.16
C ILE A 232 -10.07 39.67 -13.02
N SER A 233 -10.64 38.48 -13.30
CA SER A 233 -11.25 37.66 -12.26
C SER A 233 -10.20 36.93 -11.43
N ASP A 234 -10.36 36.90 -10.11
CA ASP A 234 -9.57 36.09 -9.19
C ASP A 234 -9.97 34.62 -9.23
N GLY A 235 -11.24 34.33 -9.53
CA GLY A 235 -11.76 32.97 -9.67
C GLY A 235 -13.07 32.89 -10.45
N LEU A 236 -13.72 31.73 -10.37
CA LEU A 236 -14.92 31.40 -11.14
C LEU A 236 -16.05 30.91 -10.25
N PHE A 237 -17.29 31.31 -10.55
CA PHE A 237 -18.47 30.59 -10.10
C PHE A 237 -18.79 29.48 -11.09
N SER A 238 -18.38 28.24 -10.76
CA SER A 238 -18.69 27.06 -11.56
C SER A 238 -18.59 25.78 -10.74
N PRO A 239 -19.64 24.95 -10.70
CA PRO A 239 -19.58 23.64 -10.07
C PRO A 239 -19.05 22.53 -11.00
N LYS A 240 -18.67 22.87 -12.25
CA LYS A 240 -18.32 21.86 -13.26
C LYS A 240 -16.92 21.28 -13.03
N PRO A 241 -16.77 19.95 -12.91
CA PRO A 241 -15.45 19.32 -12.78
C PRO A 241 -14.52 19.59 -13.97
N SER A 242 -15.07 19.80 -15.17
CA SER A 242 -14.29 20.17 -16.36
C SER A 242 -13.63 21.53 -16.24
N ASP A 243 -14.34 22.50 -15.64
CA ASP A 243 -13.84 23.85 -15.46
C ASP A 243 -12.71 23.84 -14.43
N LEU A 244 -12.93 23.17 -13.30
CA LEU A 244 -11.92 22.98 -12.26
C LEU A 244 -10.62 22.39 -12.85
N LYS A 245 -10.70 21.30 -13.63
CA LYS A 245 -9.52 20.69 -14.25
C LYS A 245 -8.81 21.63 -15.23
N TYR A 246 -9.57 22.37 -16.04
CA TYR A 246 -9.00 23.27 -17.04
C TYR A 246 -8.26 24.45 -16.40
N PHE A 247 -8.88 25.16 -15.46
CA PHE A 247 -8.30 26.34 -14.83
C PHE A 247 -7.18 26.03 -13.81
N LEU A 248 -6.99 24.75 -13.47
CA LEU A 248 -5.84 24.24 -12.73
C LEU A 248 -4.69 23.76 -13.63
N GLY A 249 -4.81 23.87 -14.97
CA GLY A 249 -3.78 23.41 -15.91
C GLY A 249 -3.68 21.89 -16.04
N LYS A 250 -4.75 21.17 -15.69
CA LYS A 250 -4.87 19.69 -15.78
C LYS A 250 -5.79 19.25 -16.93
N GLY A 251 -6.07 20.16 -17.86
CA GLY A 251 -6.95 19.95 -19.00
C GLY A 251 -6.17 19.98 -20.32
N ALA A 252 -6.73 20.67 -21.31
CA ALA A 252 -6.08 20.83 -22.62
C ALA A 252 -4.85 21.76 -22.60
N ASP A 253 -4.84 22.74 -21.69
CA ASP A 253 -3.72 23.67 -21.50
C ASP A 253 -2.92 23.28 -20.24
N SER A 254 -1.59 23.46 -20.28
CA SER A 254 -0.71 23.26 -19.13
C SER A 254 -0.82 24.39 -18.10
N ILE A 255 -0.23 24.21 -16.92
CA ILE A 255 -0.15 25.24 -15.88
C ILE A 255 0.45 26.54 -16.42
N GLU A 256 1.56 26.45 -17.17
CA GLU A 256 2.26 27.61 -17.74
C GLU A 256 1.37 28.35 -18.73
N GLU A 257 0.60 27.61 -19.54
CA GLU A 257 -0.29 28.19 -20.54
C GLU A 257 -1.50 28.87 -19.92
N ILE A 258 -2.07 28.30 -18.85
CA ILE A 258 -3.14 28.93 -18.07
C ILE A 258 -2.65 30.23 -17.42
N ILE A 259 -1.46 30.22 -16.82
CA ILE A 259 -0.85 31.43 -16.23
C ILE A 259 -0.58 32.47 -17.33
N ARG A 260 -0.10 32.05 -18.50
CA ARG A 260 0.11 32.95 -19.65
C ARG A 260 -1.18 33.61 -20.12
N LYS A 261 -2.27 32.86 -20.23
CA LYS A 261 -3.58 33.35 -20.71
C LYS A 261 -4.33 34.19 -19.67
N TYR A 262 -4.36 33.73 -18.41
CA TYR A 262 -5.28 34.25 -17.38
C TYR A 262 -4.56 34.88 -16.18
N GLY A 263 -3.22 34.90 -16.19
CA GLY A 263 -2.38 35.51 -15.16
C GLY A 263 -2.15 34.63 -13.92
N ALA A 264 -3.03 33.68 -13.64
CA ALA A 264 -2.93 32.75 -12.52
C ALA A 264 -3.81 31.51 -12.76
N LEU A 265 -3.57 30.44 -12.00
CA LEU A 265 -4.56 29.39 -11.82
C LEU A 265 -5.81 29.98 -11.15
N LYS A 266 -7.00 29.53 -11.55
CA LYS A 266 -8.26 30.11 -11.05
C LYS A 266 -9.03 29.09 -10.21
N PRO A 267 -9.35 29.38 -8.93
CA PRO A 267 -10.24 28.55 -8.14
C PRO A 267 -11.67 28.61 -8.70
N CYS A 268 -12.38 27.49 -8.61
CA CYS A 268 -13.81 27.42 -8.89
C CYS A 268 -14.56 27.28 -7.58
N ILE A 269 -15.41 28.27 -7.26
CA ILE A 269 -16.31 28.25 -6.11
C ILE A 269 -17.75 28.05 -6.57
N HIS A 270 -18.63 27.75 -5.62
CA HIS A 270 -20.06 27.59 -5.87
C HIS A 270 -20.91 28.10 -4.69
N GLY A 271 -22.22 28.22 -4.91
CA GLY A 271 -23.20 28.57 -3.91
C GLY A 271 -24.60 28.14 -4.36
N CYS A 272 -25.59 28.27 -3.49
CA CYS A 272 -26.93 27.71 -3.76
C CYS A 272 -27.79 28.52 -4.74
N ASP A 273 -27.43 29.78 -5.02
CA ASP A 273 -28.20 30.70 -5.88
C ASP A 273 -29.70 30.72 -5.52
N ALA A 274 -29.97 30.71 -4.20
CA ALA A 274 -31.31 30.49 -3.68
C ALA A 274 -32.19 31.72 -3.84
N HIS A 275 -33.34 31.56 -4.49
CA HIS A 275 -34.41 32.57 -4.60
C HIS A 275 -35.68 32.22 -3.78
N THR A 276 -35.67 31.09 -3.07
CA THR A 276 -36.78 30.57 -2.25
C THR A 276 -36.24 29.99 -0.95
N GLU A 277 -37.04 29.96 0.12
CA GLU A 277 -36.60 29.43 1.42
C GLU A 277 -36.19 27.94 1.37
N SER A 278 -36.78 27.16 0.47
CA SER A 278 -36.46 25.73 0.31
C SER A 278 -35.08 25.44 -0.27
N LYS A 279 -34.51 26.39 -1.03
CA LYS A 279 -33.21 26.25 -1.69
C LYS A 279 -32.04 26.80 -0.87
N LEU A 280 -32.29 27.50 0.24
CA LEU A 280 -31.25 28.08 1.08
C LEU A 280 -30.22 27.02 1.51
N PHE A 281 -28.96 27.24 1.12
CA PHE A 281 -27.79 26.39 1.41
C PHE A 281 -27.85 24.98 0.84
N LYS A 282 -28.70 24.78 -0.18
CA LYS A 282 -28.90 23.51 -0.89
C LYS A 282 -28.66 23.70 -2.40
N PRO A 283 -27.40 23.79 -2.85
CA PRO A 283 -27.08 23.78 -4.28
C PRO A 283 -27.60 22.52 -4.96
N ASP A 284 -27.88 22.62 -6.26
CA ASP A 284 -28.36 21.49 -7.05
C ASP A 284 -27.31 20.35 -7.08
N ASN A 285 -27.77 19.09 -7.08
CA ASN A 285 -26.93 17.87 -7.08
C ASN A 285 -25.93 17.77 -5.91
N ASP A 286 -26.24 18.37 -4.75
CA ASP A 286 -25.38 18.35 -3.56
C ASP A 286 -23.94 18.84 -3.84
N GLN A 287 -23.79 19.79 -4.77
CA GLN A 287 -22.49 20.37 -5.15
C GLN A 287 -22.03 21.40 -4.10
N PHE A 288 -21.89 20.98 -2.85
CA PHE A 288 -21.50 21.88 -1.77
C PHE A 288 -20.07 22.40 -1.98
N CYS A 289 -19.86 23.69 -1.73
CA CYS A 289 -18.55 24.32 -1.79
C CYS A 289 -17.86 24.20 -0.42
N TRP A 290 -16.76 23.45 -0.40
CA TRP A 290 -15.89 23.25 0.73
C TRP A 290 -14.62 24.07 0.53
N ILE A 291 -14.27 24.90 1.52
CA ILE A 291 -13.05 25.70 1.51
C ILE A 291 -12.22 25.38 2.74
N LYS A 292 -10.93 25.07 2.53
CA LYS A 292 -9.94 24.81 3.58
C LYS A 292 -9.26 26.11 4.01
N ALA A 293 -9.91 26.83 4.92
CA ALA A 293 -9.40 28.08 5.46
C ALA A 293 -10.09 28.43 6.78
N GLU A 294 -9.46 29.31 7.55
CA GLU A 294 -10.15 30.00 8.63
C GLU A 294 -11.34 30.80 8.05
N PRO A 295 -12.53 30.80 8.68
CA PRO A 295 -13.68 31.63 8.31
C PRO A 295 -13.40 33.15 8.44
N SER A 296 -12.57 33.69 7.57
CA SER A 296 -12.20 35.10 7.45
C SER A 296 -12.02 35.49 5.99
N PHE A 297 -12.06 36.79 5.68
CA PHE A 297 -11.78 37.27 4.32
C PHE A 297 -10.33 36.97 3.89
N GLU A 298 -9.37 37.06 4.83
CA GLU A 298 -7.98 36.66 4.58
C GLU A 298 -7.85 35.16 4.32
N GLY A 299 -8.63 34.33 5.03
CA GLY A 299 -8.75 32.91 4.77
C GLY A 299 -9.27 32.63 3.36
N LEU A 300 -10.29 33.36 2.91
CA LEU A 300 -10.81 33.26 1.54
C LEU A 300 -9.73 33.57 0.52
N LYS A 301 -8.89 34.60 0.72
CA LYS A 301 -7.79 34.93 -0.22
C LYS A 301 -6.79 33.79 -0.41
N GLN A 302 -6.65 32.88 0.55
CA GLN A 302 -5.71 31.76 0.43
C GLN A 302 -6.05 30.81 -0.74
N ILE A 303 -7.32 30.75 -1.16
CA ILE A 303 -7.71 29.90 -2.30
C ILE A 303 -7.12 30.36 -3.64
N LEU A 304 -6.65 31.61 -3.73
CA LEU A 304 -5.98 32.12 -4.93
C LEU A 304 -4.55 31.58 -5.08
N HIS A 305 -3.91 31.26 -3.95
CA HIS A 305 -2.53 30.75 -3.94
C HIS A 305 -2.47 29.24 -4.12
N GLU A 306 -3.42 28.52 -3.53
CA GLU A 306 -3.45 27.05 -3.52
C GLU A 306 -4.86 26.54 -3.89
N PRO A 307 -5.38 26.86 -5.08
CA PRO A 307 -6.78 26.58 -5.45
C PRO A 307 -7.13 25.10 -5.43
N GLU A 308 -6.20 24.24 -5.83
CA GLU A 308 -6.42 22.79 -5.86
C GLU A 308 -6.60 22.18 -4.46
N THR A 309 -5.74 22.56 -3.51
CA THR A 309 -5.71 21.93 -2.18
C THR A 309 -6.69 22.57 -1.19
N ARG A 310 -7.31 23.70 -1.58
CA ARG A 310 -8.18 24.48 -0.69
C ARG A 310 -9.62 24.59 -1.12
N VAL A 311 -9.98 24.22 -2.34
CA VAL A 311 -11.36 24.30 -2.82
C VAL A 311 -11.82 22.95 -3.32
N HIS A 312 -12.95 22.48 -2.81
CA HIS A 312 -13.57 21.24 -3.23
C HIS A 312 -15.07 21.46 -3.43
N ILE A 313 -15.62 20.96 -4.53
CA ILE A 313 -17.05 21.03 -4.82
C ILE A 313 -17.59 19.60 -4.88
N GLY A 314 -18.47 19.26 -3.94
CA GLY A 314 -19.01 17.91 -3.82
C GLY A 314 -19.83 17.68 -2.56
N PRO A 315 -20.47 16.50 -2.44
CA PRO A 315 -21.41 16.20 -1.37
C PRO A 315 -20.74 16.03 0.01
N VAL A 316 -19.44 15.69 0.03
CA VAL A 316 -18.72 15.32 1.26
C VAL A 316 -17.43 16.13 1.35
N ALA A 317 -17.04 16.49 2.58
CA ALA A 317 -15.75 17.10 2.84
C ALA A 317 -14.60 16.18 2.36
N PRO A 318 -13.58 16.72 1.68
CA PRO A 318 -12.41 15.93 1.29
C PRO A 318 -11.54 15.57 2.52
N GLU A 319 -10.59 14.65 2.33
CA GLU A 319 -9.62 14.24 3.36
C GLU A 319 -10.24 13.71 4.67
N LEU A 320 -11.26 12.83 4.55
CA LEU A 320 -11.83 12.15 5.71
C LEU A 320 -10.77 11.32 6.44
N LYS A 321 -10.58 11.63 7.72
CA LYS A 321 -9.75 10.87 8.65
C LYS A 321 -10.64 10.26 9.73
N ASN A 322 -10.25 9.09 10.25
CA ASN A 322 -10.95 8.51 11.39
C ASN A 322 -10.68 9.35 12.64
N ASP A 323 -11.72 9.68 13.39
CA ASP A 323 -11.58 10.53 14.58
C ASP A 323 -10.70 9.88 15.67
N TYR A 324 -10.59 8.54 15.70
CA TYR A 324 -9.70 7.84 16.62
C TYR A 324 -8.20 7.96 16.26
N GLU A 325 -7.86 8.40 15.05
CA GLU A 325 -6.49 8.59 14.55
C GLU A 325 -6.01 10.04 14.64
N VAL A 326 -6.89 10.95 15.06
CA VAL A 326 -6.61 12.39 15.11
C VAL A 326 -6.61 12.86 16.56
N ILE A 327 -5.48 13.43 16.99
CA ILE A 327 -5.40 14.16 18.26
C ILE A 327 -6.20 15.47 18.09
N ASP A 328 -7.18 15.68 18.96
CA ASP A 328 -8.03 16.86 18.95
C ASP A 328 -7.33 18.04 19.62
N HIS A 329 -6.89 17.79 20.86
CA HIS A 329 -6.15 18.75 21.66
C HIS A 329 -5.38 18.05 22.76
N ILE A 330 -4.44 18.79 23.32
CA ILE A 330 -3.78 18.44 24.57
C ILE A 330 -4.12 19.46 25.64
N ARG A 331 -4.09 19.02 26.89
CA ARG A 331 -4.22 19.89 28.06
C ARG A 331 -2.99 19.74 28.95
N LEU A 332 -2.33 20.87 29.19
CA LEU A 332 -1.18 21.00 30.07
C LEU A 332 -1.66 21.60 31.41
N GLN A 333 -1.40 20.93 32.53
CA GLN A 333 -1.69 21.47 33.87
C GLN A 333 -0.47 21.38 34.80
N SER A 334 0.47 22.31 34.72
CA SER A 334 1.65 22.38 35.58
C SER A 334 1.77 23.73 36.27
N ASP A 335 2.32 23.76 37.48
CA ASP A 335 2.64 25.01 38.19
C ASP A 335 3.83 25.76 37.56
N ASN A 336 4.65 25.04 36.78
CA ASN A 336 5.92 25.53 36.23
C ASN A 336 5.87 25.88 34.73
N VAL A 337 4.73 25.64 34.07
CA VAL A 337 4.55 25.85 32.62
C VAL A 337 3.19 26.53 32.35
N PHE A 338 3.06 27.15 31.19
CA PHE A 338 1.80 27.73 30.73
C PHE A 338 0.69 26.65 30.66
N ASN A 339 -0.43 26.92 31.33
CA ASN A 339 -1.60 26.04 31.38
C ASN A 339 -2.63 26.48 30.35
N ASP A 340 -2.70 25.74 29.25
CA ASP A 340 -3.66 26.01 28.17
C ASP A 340 -4.03 24.72 27.44
N ILE A 341 -5.09 24.83 26.64
CA ILE A 341 -5.54 23.80 25.72
C ILE A 341 -4.93 24.10 24.35
N ILE A 342 -4.05 23.21 23.88
CA ILE A 342 -3.45 23.33 22.57
C ILE A 342 -4.20 22.41 21.62
N TYR A 343 -4.97 23.02 20.71
CA TYR A 343 -5.70 22.29 19.68
C TYR A 343 -4.77 21.95 18.51
N PHE A 344 -4.98 20.78 17.92
CA PHE A 344 -4.26 20.33 16.74
C PHE A 344 -5.17 20.39 15.50
N ASN A 345 -4.58 20.79 14.39
CA ASN A 345 -5.20 20.63 13.08
C ASN A 345 -5.11 19.15 12.67
N PRO A 346 -6.19 18.55 12.13
CA PRO A 346 -6.18 17.15 11.67
C PRO A 346 -5.14 16.83 10.60
N ASN A 347 -4.68 17.83 9.84
CA ASN A 347 -3.65 17.67 8.82
C ASN A 347 -2.26 18.07 9.36
N LEU A 348 -1.99 19.36 9.49
CA LEU A 348 -0.66 19.88 9.82
C LEU A 348 -0.75 20.92 10.93
N THR A 349 -0.05 20.66 12.03
CA THR A 349 0.17 21.63 13.10
C THR A 349 1.64 22.01 13.14
N SER A 350 1.94 23.29 12.96
CA SER A 350 3.30 23.82 13.06
C SER A 350 3.47 24.65 14.34
N ILE A 351 4.42 24.27 15.18
CA ILE A 351 4.71 24.95 16.45
C ILE A 351 5.96 25.82 16.26
N ILE A 352 5.78 27.14 16.28
CA ILE A 352 6.84 28.13 16.01
C ILE A 352 7.16 28.90 17.30
N GLY A 353 8.44 29.17 17.54
CA GLY A 353 8.89 29.93 18.71
C GLY A 353 10.41 30.01 18.83
N GLY A 354 10.92 30.91 19.67
CA GLY A 354 12.36 31.13 19.88
C GLY A 354 13.11 29.91 20.43
N ARG A 355 14.44 29.95 20.48
CA ARG A 355 15.26 28.88 21.09
C ARG A 355 14.85 28.71 22.57
N SER A 356 14.78 27.46 23.03
CA SER A 356 14.42 27.11 24.42
C SER A 356 12.99 27.47 24.86
N SER A 357 12.06 27.65 23.92
CA SER A 357 10.62 27.87 24.21
C SER A 357 9.82 26.60 24.55
N GLY A 358 10.47 25.45 24.74
CA GLY A 358 9.79 24.20 25.11
C GLY A 358 9.15 23.41 23.95
N LYS A 359 9.31 23.82 22.69
CA LYS A 359 8.76 23.10 21.51
C LYS A 359 9.14 21.62 21.45
N SER A 360 10.43 21.32 21.56
CA SER A 360 10.93 19.95 21.54
C SER A 360 10.44 19.18 22.76
N THR A 361 10.41 19.82 23.93
CA THR A 361 9.89 19.26 25.18
C THR A 361 8.43 18.84 25.04
N LEU A 362 7.60 19.67 24.38
CA LEU A 362 6.20 19.39 24.12
C LEU A 362 6.02 18.14 23.25
N LEU A 363 6.74 18.06 22.13
CA LEU A 363 6.70 16.90 21.23
C LEU A 363 7.25 15.64 21.91
N GLN A 364 8.29 15.77 22.73
CA GLN A 364 8.83 14.67 23.54
C GLN A 364 7.84 14.20 24.61
N CYS A 365 7.08 15.08 25.25
CA CYS A 365 6.03 14.67 26.20
C CYS A 365 4.95 13.85 25.49
N LEU A 366 4.50 14.32 24.32
CA LEU A 366 3.51 13.64 23.51
C LEU A 366 4.00 12.25 23.07
N ALA A 367 5.24 12.17 22.58
CA ALA A 367 5.88 10.90 22.21
C ALA A 367 6.06 9.98 23.42
N LYS A 368 6.53 10.48 24.57
CA LYS A 368 6.73 9.68 25.78
C LYS A 368 5.43 9.07 26.28
N LYS A 369 4.33 9.83 26.19
CA LYS A 369 3.03 9.40 26.72
C LYS A 369 2.34 8.37 25.83
N LEU A 370 2.42 8.53 24.52
CA LEU A 370 1.82 7.62 23.54
C LEU A 370 2.72 6.43 23.17
N HIS A 371 4.03 6.62 23.24
CA HIS A 371 5.00 5.58 22.90
C HIS A 371 6.30 5.72 23.75
N PRO A 372 6.31 5.25 25.01
CA PRO A 372 7.41 5.46 25.95
C PRO A 372 8.79 4.98 25.46
N MET A 373 8.82 3.96 24.60
CA MET A 373 10.04 3.38 24.05
C MET A 373 10.66 4.22 22.90
N ALA A 374 9.96 5.23 22.38
CA ALA A 374 10.43 6.04 21.26
C ALA A 374 11.53 7.06 21.64
N LEU A 375 11.82 7.25 22.93
CA LEU A 375 12.85 8.14 23.42
C LEU A 375 14.03 7.33 23.96
N GLU A 376 15.18 7.40 23.28
CA GLU A 376 16.44 6.84 23.78
C GLU A 376 16.98 7.70 24.95
N GLY A 377 17.00 7.13 26.15
CA GLY A 377 17.58 7.74 27.35
C GLY A 377 16.56 8.20 28.39
N ASN A 378 16.86 7.96 29.67
CA ASN A 378 16.03 8.42 30.79
C ASN A 378 16.11 9.95 30.93
N ILE A 379 15.05 10.64 30.47
CA ILE A 379 14.90 12.08 30.62
C ILE A 379 14.02 12.35 31.84
N ASN A 380 14.63 12.33 33.04
CA ASN A 380 13.93 12.48 34.33
C ASN A 380 13.09 13.78 34.44
N HIS A 381 13.46 14.85 33.72
CA HIS A 381 12.73 16.12 33.76
C HIS A 381 11.39 16.09 32.98
N LEU A 382 11.16 15.08 32.14
CA LEU A 382 9.90 14.92 31.41
C LEU A 382 8.84 14.19 32.23
N ASP A 383 9.22 13.43 33.26
CA ASP A 383 8.28 12.60 34.04
C ASP A 383 7.22 13.44 34.76
N GLU A 384 7.63 14.53 35.42
CA GLU A 384 6.71 15.44 36.12
C GLU A 384 5.76 16.16 35.14
N LEU A 385 6.27 16.57 33.97
CA LEU A 385 5.46 17.20 32.92
C LEU A 385 4.45 16.22 32.30
N CYS A 386 4.85 14.97 32.10
CA CYS A 386 3.99 13.95 31.51
C CYS A 386 2.83 13.53 32.42
N GLN A 387 2.98 13.63 33.75
CA GLN A 387 1.91 13.30 34.70
C GLN A 387 0.70 14.22 34.54
N ASN A 388 0.93 15.50 34.24
CA ASN A 388 -0.14 16.48 34.01
C ASN A 388 -0.47 16.68 32.51
N PHE A 389 -0.16 15.61 31.76
CA PHE A 389 -0.20 15.28 30.34
C PHE A 389 -1.50 14.95 29.63
N GLU A 390 -2.58 15.73 29.50
CA GLU A 390 -3.79 15.14 28.87
C GLU A 390 -3.78 15.17 27.34
N ILE A 391 -4.04 14.01 26.72
CA ILE A 391 -4.20 13.87 25.27
C ILE A 391 -5.66 13.47 25.03
N ILE A 392 -6.38 14.31 24.29
CA ILE A 392 -7.77 14.06 23.93
C ILE A 392 -7.81 13.85 22.41
N TRP A 393 -8.33 12.70 22.01
CA TRP A 393 -8.53 12.36 20.60
C TRP A 393 -9.86 12.92 20.09
N LYS A 394 -10.03 13.01 18.76
CA LYS A 394 -11.19 13.65 18.14
C LYS A 394 -12.49 12.88 18.36
N ASP A 395 -12.40 11.59 18.67
CA ASP A 395 -13.51 10.76 19.16
C ASP A 395 -13.90 11.04 20.62
N GLY A 396 -13.22 11.97 21.29
CA GLY A 396 -13.46 12.40 22.66
C GLY A 396 -12.77 11.54 23.73
N ASN A 397 -12.07 10.47 23.33
CA ASN A 397 -11.45 9.54 24.27
C ASN A 397 -10.07 10.02 24.72
N LYS A 398 -9.71 9.70 25.97
CA LYS A 398 -8.35 9.80 26.50
C LYS A 398 -7.74 8.40 26.49
N ASP A 399 -6.88 8.15 25.52
CA ASP A 399 -6.28 6.83 25.29
C ASP A 399 -4.81 6.99 24.95
N ASP A 400 -3.96 6.62 25.91
CA ASP A 400 -2.51 6.73 25.80
C ASP A 400 -1.89 5.51 25.08
N SER A 401 -2.69 4.49 24.72
CA SER A 401 -2.21 3.28 24.03
C SER A 401 -2.11 3.43 22.51
N ARG A 402 -2.68 4.50 21.97
CA ARG A 402 -2.72 4.76 20.53
C ARG A 402 -1.34 5.15 20.02
N GLN A 403 -0.96 4.55 18.90
CA GLN A 403 0.38 4.72 18.36
C GLN A 403 0.49 5.97 17.50
N ILE A 404 1.64 6.63 17.64
CA ILE A 404 2.07 7.70 16.75
C ILE A 404 3.50 7.44 16.30
N GLU A 405 3.83 7.92 15.11
CA GLU A 405 5.21 7.96 14.65
C GLU A 405 5.86 9.27 15.09
N TYR A 406 6.96 9.14 15.84
CA TYR A 406 7.72 10.28 16.34
C TYR A 406 9.12 10.31 15.71
N PHE A 407 9.43 11.40 15.02
CA PHE A 407 10.72 11.63 14.38
C PHE A 407 11.47 12.75 15.12
N TYR A 408 12.51 12.41 15.89
CA TYR A 408 13.33 13.39 16.60
C TYR A 408 14.35 14.08 15.68
N GLN A 409 14.98 15.15 16.17
CA GLN A 409 15.97 15.91 15.41
C GLN A 409 17.21 15.06 15.06
N GLY A 410 17.45 14.86 13.76
CA GLY A 410 18.53 14.02 13.26
C GLY A 410 18.18 12.52 13.19
N HIS A 411 16.95 12.11 13.52
CA HIS A 411 16.48 10.73 13.39
C HIS A 411 16.60 10.22 11.94
N MET A 412 16.06 10.98 10.98
CA MET A 412 16.13 10.62 9.55
C MET A 412 17.56 10.54 9.05
N TYR A 413 18.45 11.42 9.53
CA TYR A 413 19.86 11.41 9.15
C TYR A 413 20.59 10.15 9.67
N ARG A 414 20.35 9.76 10.93
CA ARG A 414 20.91 8.51 11.48
C ARG A 414 20.36 7.28 10.75
N LYS A 415 19.04 7.18 10.60
CA LYS A 415 18.41 6.07 9.88
C LYS A 415 18.88 5.94 8.43
N SER A 416 19.20 7.06 7.76
CA SER A 416 19.76 7.04 6.40
C SER A 416 21.21 6.55 6.30
N LYS A 417 21.94 6.49 7.43
CA LYS A 417 23.36 6.13 7.47
C LYS A 417 23.64 4.75 8.07
N ASP A 418 22.80 4.28 9.00
CA ASP A 418 23.08 3.11 9.84
C ASP A 418 22.13 1.91 9.57
N GLU A 419 21.72 1.65 8.31
CA GLU A 419 20.86 0.49 7.94
C GLU A 419 19.54 0.40 8.75
N GLY A 420 18.77 1.49 8.79
CA GLY A 420 17.49 1.56 9.53
C GLY A 420 16.25 1.78 8.67
N VAL A 421 16.42 1.85 7.35
CA VAL A 421 15.33 2.08 6.38
C VAL A 421 14.62 0.77 6.07
N GLU A 422 15.38 -0.33 6.07
CA GLU A 422 14.95 -1.70 5.83
C GLU A 422 13.82 -2.10 6.79
N GLU A 423 13.96 -1.78 8.08
CA GLU A 423 12.91 -2.03 9.09
C GLU A 423 11.62 -1.24 8.84
N ILE A 424 11.74 0.00 8.35
CA ILE A 424 10.56 0.83 8.04
C ILE A 424 9.86 0.24 6.82
N VAL A 425 10.61 -0.11 5.78
CA VAL A 425 10.09 -0.75 4.58
C VAL A 425 9.44 -2.09 4.92
N GLN A 426 10.08 -2.91 5.75
CA GLN A 426 9.51 -4.18 6.20
C GLN A 426 8.19 -3.99 6.96
N LYS A 427 8.11 -3.02 7.87
CA LYS A 427 6.87 -2.72 8.60
C LYS A 427 5.74 -2.27 7.66
N LEU A 428 6.05 -1.40 6.70
CA LEU A 428 5.07 -0.95 5.71
C LEU A 428 4.53 -2.11 4.87
N LEU A 429 5.42 -3.00 4.40
CA LEU A 429 5.02 -4.18 3.63
C LEU A 429 4.13 -5.13 4.45
N LEU A 430 4.47 -5.34 5.73
CA LEU A 430 3.71 -6.22 6.62
C LEU A 430 2.38 -5.63 7.13
N GLN A 431 2.24 -4.30 7.15
CA GLN A 431 0.98 -3.64 7.45
C GLN A 431 -0.07 -3.93 6.37
N GLU A 432 0.34 -3.96 5.11
CA GLU A 432 -0.54 -4.23 3.97
C GLU A 432 -0.75 -5.75 3.75
N ASN A 433 0.32 -6.56 3.88
CA ASN A 433 0.23 -8.02 3.83
C ASN A 433 1.04 -8.67 4.98
N PRO A 434 0.37 -9.02 6.10
CA PRO A 434 1.02 -9.65 7.25
C PRO A 434 1.72 -10.98 6.94
N ASP A 435 1.25 -11.71 5.93
CA ASP A 435 1.68 -13.08 5.62
C ASP A 435 2.69 -13.11 4.44
N LEU A 436 3.20 -11.95 4.00
CA LEU A 436 4.05 -11.79 2.81
C LEU A 436 5.24 -12.76 2.77
N PHE A 437 5.85 -13.06 3.93
CA PHE A 437 7.02 -13.94 4.01
C PHE A 437 6.68 -15.39 4.38
N ASP A 438 5.43 -15.71 4.73
CA ASP A 438 5.05 -17.01 5.29
C ASP A 438 5.26 -18.18 4.33
N SER A 439 4.95 -17.97 3.05
CA SER A 439 5.18 -18.99 2.01
C SER A 439 6.68 -19.30 1.86
N PHE A 440 7.49 -18.23 1.83
CA PHE A 440 8.93 -18.33 1.72
C PHE A 440 9.57 -18.98 2.96
N ASP A 441 9.16 -18.58 4.16
CA ASP A 441 9.69 -19.13 5.40
C ASP A 441 9.32 -20.62 5.57
N ARG A 442 8.13 -21.03 5.12
CA ARG A 442 7.74 -22.44 5.06
C ARG A 442 8.59 -23.25 4.07
N ALA A 443 8.77 -22.74 2.86
CA ALA A 443 9.62 -23.39 1.85
C ALA A 443 11.06 -23.53 2.36
N LYS A 444 11.65 -22.45 2.87
CA LYS A 444 12.98 -22.41 3.47
C LYS A 444 13.15 -23.41 4.60
N SER A 445 12.17 -23.49 5.52
CA SER A 445 12.24 -24.41 6.66
C SER A 445 12.17 -25.87 6.22
N THR A 446 11.26 -26.19 5.29
CA THR A 446 11.10 -27.54 4.72
C THR A 446 12.36 -28.00 3.99
N SER A 447 12.89 -27.14 3.10
CA SER A 447 14.10 -27.41 2.34
C SER A 447 15.32 -27.58 3.24
N LYS A 448 15.46 -26.77 4.30
CA LYS A 448 16.56 -26.92 5.29
C LYS A 448 16.55 -28.29 5.98
N LEU A 449 15.37 -28.78 6.39
CA LEU A 449 15.25 -30.09 7.02
C LEU A 449 15.66 -31.22 6.07
N LYS A 450 15.19 -31.15 4.81
CA LYS A 450 15.55 -32.11 3.77
C LYS A 450 17.05 -32.13 3.48
N ILE A 451 17.65 -30.94 3.31
CA ILE A 451 19.11 -30.80 3.11
C ILE A 451 19.88 -31.39 4.29
N ALA A 452 19.48 -31.09 5.53
CA ALA A 452 20.15 -31.63 6.71
C ALA A 452 20.07 -33.16 6.78
N GLY A 453 18.91 -33.74 6.48
CA GLY A 453 18.72 -35.20 6.44
C GLY A 453 19.56 -35.88 5.35
N GLU A 454 19.58 -35.32 4.14
CA GLU A 454 20.38 -35.84 3.02
C GLU A 454 21.89 -35.73 3.31
N LEU A 455 22.35 -34.61 3.88
CA LEU A 455 23.75 -34.43 4.26
C LEU A 455 24.17 -35.40 5.37
N SER A 456 23.33 -35.59 6.39
CA SER A 456 23.59 -36.58 7.45
C SER A 456 23.74 -37.99 6.88
N THR A 457 22.84 -38.36 5.96
CA THR A 457 22.87 -39.66 5.28
C THR A 457 24.13 -39.80 4.41
N TYR A 458 24.49 -38.75 3.68
CA TYR A 458 25.71 -38.70 2.87
C TYR A 458 26.96 -38.92 3.72
N PHE A 459 27.09 -38.23 4.86
CA PHE A 459 28.25 -38.37 5.75
C PHE A 459 28.32 -39.76 6.39
N SER A 460 27.19 -40.33 6.80
CA SER A 460 27.15 -41.70 7.32
C SER A 460 27.58 -42.72 6.27
N ARG A 461 27.09 -42.62 5.03
CA ARG A 461 27.52 -43.49 3.91
C ARG A 461 28.99 -43.30 3.59
N LYS A 462 29.49 -42.06 3.64
CA LYS A 462 30.91 -41.76 3.44
C LYS A 462 31.78 -42.44 4.51
N GLU A 463 31.36 -42.42 5.77
CA GLU A 463 32.03 -43.14 6.85
C GLU A 463 32.03 -44.66 6.62
N GLN A 464 30.89 -45.23 6.20
CA GLN A 464 30.81 -46.66 5.84
C GLN A 464 31.73 -47.04 4.69
N ILE A 465 31.83 -46.20 3.65
CA ILE A 465 32.77 -46.39 2.54
C ILE A 465 34.21 -46.42 3.08
N GLU A 466 34.59 -45.48 3.94
CA GLU A 466 35.94 -45.45 4.52
C GLU A 466 36.21 -46.67 5.42
N GLN A 467 35.25 -47.12 6.23
CA GLN A 467 35.37 -48.35 7.02
C GLN A 467 35.55 -49.59 6.12
N LYS A 468 34.78 -49.70 5.03
CA LYS A 468 34.90 -50.79 4.05
C LYS A 468 36.24 -50.74 3.32
N ARG A 469 36.71 -49.56 2.92
CA ARG A 469 38.05 -49.36 2.33
C ARG A 469 39.16 -49.76 3.30
N HIS A 470 39.05 -49.42 4.58
CA HIS A 470 39.99 -49.89 5.61
C HIS A 470 39.95 -51.41 5.78
N SER A 471 38.77 -52.03 5.76
CA SER A 471 38.63 -53.49 5.79
C SER A 471 39.33 -54.15 4.59
N LEU A 472 39.22 -53.58 3.39
CA LEU A 472 39.92 -54.07 2.20
C LEU A 472 41.45 -54.07 2.37
N LEU A 473 42.02 -53.04 3.02
CA LEU A 473 43.46 -53.00 3.31
C LEU A 473 43.92 -54.20 4.15
N SER A 474 43.09 -54.65 5.10
CA SER A 474 43.39 -55.82 5.93
C SER A 474 43.26 -57.16 5.20
N MET A 475 42.48 -57.21 4.12
CA MET A 475 42.30 -58.39 3.28
C MET A 475 43.43 -58.53 2.24
N GLY A 476 44.18 -57.48 1.95
CA GLY A 476 45.24 -57.50 0.95
C GLY A 476 44.71 -57.31 -0.48
N LYS A 477 45.61 -57.24 -1.46
CA LYS A 477 45.24 -56.98 -2.86
C LYS A 477 44.63 -58.21 -3.50
N ILE A 478 43.59 -58.01 -4.30
CA ILE A 478 42.91 -59.12 -4.98
C ILE A 478 43.84 -59.84 -5.95
N GLU A 479 44.79 -59.12 -6.56
CA GLU A 479 45.79 -59.69 -7.46
C GLU A 479 46.70 -60.69 -6.72
N ASP A 480 47.12 -60.36 -5.49
CA ASP A 480 47.98 -61.22 -4.67
C ASP A 480 47.22 -62.47 -4.19
N VAL A 481 45.94 -62.31 -3.80
CA VAL A 481 45.06 -63.42 -3.41
C VAL A 481 44.81 -64.36 -4.60
N ASN A 482 44.53 -63.81 -5.77
CA ASN A 482 44.32 -64.61 -6.99
C ASN A 482 45.59 -65.34 -7.43
N ALA A 483 46.76 -64.69 -7.33
CA ALA A 483 48.05 -65.35 -7.60
C ALA A 483 48.29 -66.53 -6.64
N GLN A 484 47.94 -66.38 -5.36
CA GLN A 484 48.03 -67.47 -4.38
C GLN A 484 47.06 -68.62 -4.70
N ILE A 485 45.82 -68.31 -5.11
CA ILE A 485 44.84 -69.32 -5.58
C ILE A 485 45.40 -70.08 -6.78
N GLN A 486 46.07 -69.39 -7.71
CA GLN A 486 46.70 -70.01 -8.87
C GLN A 486 47.84 -70.97 -8.46
N ILE A 487 48.75 -70.52 -7.57
CA ILE A 487 49.85 -71.36 -7.05
C ILE A 487 49.30 -72.61 -6.35
N LEU A 488 48.26 -72.47 -5.51
CA LEU A 488 47.62 -73.60 -4.83
C LEU A 488 46.95 -74.55 -5.82
N SER A 489 46.37 -74.02 -6.90
CA SER A 489 45.77 -74.84 -7.97
C SER A 489 46.83 -75.62 -8.75
N GLU A 490 47.96 -75.00 -9.06
CA GLU A 490 49.12 -75.66 -9.69
C GLU A 490 49.72 -76.74 -8.76
N GLN A 491 49.78 -76.50 -7.46
CA GLN A 491 50.20 -77.50 -6.47
C GLN A 491 49.25 -78.70 -6.44
N ILE A 492 47.93 -78.47 -6.42
CA ILE A 492 46.92 -79.55 -6.49
C ILE A 492 47.12 -80.40 -7.76
N ASN A 493 47.38 -79.75 -8.90
CA ASN A 493 47.65 -80.44 -10.17
C ASN A 493 48.95 -81.27 -10.13
N SER A 494 49.96 -80.87 -9.35
CA SER A 494 51.24 -81.59 -9.26
C SER A 494 51.21 -82.90 -8.45
N TYR A 495 50.19 -83.11 -7.60
CA TYR A 495 50.00 -84.34 -6.81
C TYR A 495 49.31 -85.48 -7.58
N GLN A 496 49.07 -85.32 -8.88
CA GLN A 496 48.34 -86.30 -9.69
C GLN A 496 49.11 -87.61 -9.90
N THR A 497 48.45 -88.72 -9.58
CA THR A 497 48.72 -90.08 -10.11
C THR A 497 47.50 -90.51 -10.93
N GLU A 498 47.72 -90.78 -12.22
CA GLU A 498 46.95 -91.45 -13.30
C GLU A 498 45.39 -91.52 -13.36
N ASP A 499 44.59 -91.11 -12.36
CA ASP A 499 43.15 -91.43 -12.30
C ASP A 499 42.14 -90.31 -12.67
N ILE A 500 42.56 -89.04 -12.90
CA ILE A 500 41.65 -87.92 -13.29
C ILE A 500 42.28 -87.07 -14.41
N ALA A 501 41.51 -86.72 -15.44
CA ALA A 501 41.98 -85.89 -16.55
C ALA A 501 41.96 -84.37 -16.20
N GLU A 502 42.92 -83.59 -16.73
CA GLU A 502 43.03 -82.14 -16.50
C GLU A 502 41.74 -81.36 -16.82
N GLN A 503 40.99 -81.80 -17.84
CA GLN A 503 39.71 -81.20 -18.22
C GLN A 503 38.63 -81.44 -17.15
N GLU A 504 38.61 -82.60 -16.49
CA GLU A 504 37.63 -82.90 -15.44
C GLU A 504 37.81 -81.99 -14.19
N LEU A 505 39.05 -81.53 -13.92
CA LEU A 505 39.36 -80.58 -12.86
C LEU A 505 38.95 -79.14 -13.20
N LYS A 506 39.18 -78.71 -14.45
CA LYS A 506 38.72 -77.38 -14.91
C LYS A 506 37.19 -77.28 -14.88
N ASP A 507 36.50 -78.34 -15.30
CA ASP A 507 35.04 -78.41 -15.25
C ASP A 507 34.53 -78.41 -13.78
N HIS A 508 35.26 -79.03 -12.85
CA HIS A 508 34.95 -79.01 -11.41
C HIS A 508 35.12 -77.62 -10.80
N ASP A 509 36.22 -76.92 -11.08
CA ASP A 509 36.45 -75.56 -10.61
C ASP A 509 35.37 -74.60 -11.16
N LEU A 510 34.98 -74.73 -12.44
CA LEU A 510 33.89 -73.94 -13.04
C LEU A 510 32.53 -74.20 -12.35
N HIS A 511 32.19 -75.46 -12.09
CA HIS A 511 30.99 -75.81 -11.34
C HIS A 511 31.02 -75.28 -9.91
N LYS A 512 32.18 -75.24 -9.26
CA LYS A 512 32.37 -74.66 -7.93
C LYS A 512 32.12 -73.15 -7.96
N ASP A 513 32.62 -72.44 -8.95
CA ASP A 513 32.36 -71.01 -9.14
C ASP A 513 30.88 -70.71 -9.40
N GLN A 514 30.18 -71.57 -10.13
CA GLN A 514 28.73 -71.46 -10.33
C GLN A 514 27.94 -71.70 -9.04
N ILE A 515 28.26 -72.76 -8.27
CA ILE A 515 27.66 -73.02 -6.95
C ILE A 515 27.87 -71.82 -6.02
N ASN A 516 29.05 -71.23 -6.09
CA ASN A 516 29.45 -70.08 -5.31
C ASN A 516 28.63 -68.83 -5.64
N SER A 517 28.42 -68.55 -6.94
CA SER A 517 27.57 -67.47 -7.41
C SER A 517 26.11 -67.65 -6.98
N LEU A 518 25.57 -68.86 -7.17
CA LEU A 518 24.18 -69.18 -6.82
C LEU A 518 23.93 -69.08 -5.31
N ASN A 519 24.86 -69.51 -4.47
CA ASN A 519 24.75 -69.31 -3.02
C ASN A 519 24.74 -67.82 -2.62
N GLY A 520 25.58 -67.00 -3.28
CA GLY A 520 25.59 -65.55 -3.05
C GLY A 520 24.26 -64.90 -3.43
N GLU A 521 23.69 -65.29 -4.57
CA GLU A 521 22.37 -64.84 -5.00
C GLU A 521 21.27 -65.24 -3.99
N ILE A 522 21.29 -66.48 -3.51
CA ILE A 522 20.34 -66.97 -2.50
C ILE A 522 20.45 -66.17 -1.19
N GLU A 523 21.66 -65.87 -0.71
CA GLU A 523 21.87 -65.05 0.49
C GLU A 523 21.34 -63.62 0.31
N GLN A 524 21.58 -62.99 -0.84
CA GLN A 524 21.06 -61.66 -1.15
C GLN A 524 19.52 -61.64 -1.20
N ILE A 525 18.92 -62.64 -1.85
CA ILE A 525 17.45 -62.79 -1.89
C ILE A 525 16.88 -62.96 -0.48
N ASN A 526 17.50 -63.80 0.36
CA ASN A 526 17.05 -64.00 1.75
C ASN A 526 17.15 -62.73 2.60
N SER A 527 18.22 -61.97 2.45
CA SER A 527 18.40 -60.69 3.13
C SER A 527 17.30 -59.71 2.75
N LEU A 528 16.98 -59.60 1.45
CA LEU A 528 15.93 -58.73 0.94
C LEU A 528 14.54 -59.17 1.41
N ILE A 529 14.24 -60.47 1.39
CA ILE A 529 12.99 -61.03 1.96
C ILE A 529 12.86 -60.63 3.44
N GLY A 530 13.93 -60.79 4.21
CA GLY A 530 13.95 -60.43 5.63
C GLY A 530 13.78 -58.93 5.89
N TYR A 531 14.25 -58.07 4.99
CA TYR A 531 14.05 -56.63 5.07
C TYR A 531 12.62 -56.23 4.72
N LEU A 532 12.06 -56.76 3.63
CA LEU A 532 10.68 -56.49 3.20
C LEU A 532 9.65 -56.76 4.29
N GLN A 533 9.87 -57.76 5.14
CA GLN A 533 9.00 -58.08 6.28
C GLN A 533 9.05 -57.06 7.42
N LYS A 534 10.12 -56.27 7.53
CA LYS A 534 10.35 -55.35 8.65
C LYS A 534 9.98 -53.91 8.36
N VAL A 535 9.94 -53.53 7.07
CA VAL A 535 9.68 -52.16 6.64
C VAL A 535 8.29 -51.67 7.11
N GLN A 536 8.28 -50.47 7.67
CA GLN A 536 7.08 -49.76 8.14
C GLN A 536 6.65 -48.70 7.13
N ILE A 537 5.40 -48.23 7.23
CA ILE A 537 4.92 -47.17 6.33
C ILE A 537 5.63 -45.83 6.55
N ASP A 538 6.04 -45.57 7.80
CA ASP A 538 6.76 -44.35 8.17
C ASP A 538 8.18 -44.29 7.56
N ASP A 539 8.73 -45.41 7.08
CA ASP A 539 9.97 -45.45 6.31
C ASP A 539 9.79 -44.88 4.88
N PHE A 540 8.55 -44.78 4.39
CA PHE A 540 8.21 -44.27 3.06
C PHE A 540 7.60 -42.87 3.07
N ILE A 541 6.77 -42.54 4.07
CA ILE A 541 5.95 -41.33 4.06
C ILE A 541 5.92 -40.69 5.45
N THR A 542 6.12 -39.37 5.52
CA THR A 542 5.89 -38.57 6.73
C THR A 542 4.70 -37.64 6.53
N PHE A 543 3.74 -37.65 7.46
CA PHE A 543 2.58 -36.75 7.42
C PHE A 543 2.84 -35.50 8.26
N GLN A 544 2.66 -34.32 7.65
CA GLN A 544 2.68 -33.04 8.36
C GLN A 544 1.30 -32.40 8.33
N ASN A 545 0.91 -31.75 9.44
CA ASN A 545 -0.34 -31.00 9.51
C ASN A 545 -0.10 -29.51 9.23
N PRO A 546 -0.45 -29.00 8.03
CA PRO A 546 -0.25 -27.60 7.68
C PRO A 546 -1.24 -26.65 8.39
N PHE A 547 -2.30 -27.19 9.01
CA PHE A 547 -3.38 -26.41 9.60
C PHE A 547 -3.21 -26.16 11.09
N ASN A 548 -2.23 -26.79 11.75
CA ASN A 548 -2.07 -26.73 13.22
C ASN A 548 -1.96 -25.31 13.80
N ASN A 549 -1.48 -24.33 13.02
CA ASN A 549 -1.30 -22.96 13.47
C ASN A 549 -2.56 -22.09 13.31
N PHE A 550 -3.60 -22.60 12.66
CA PHE A 550 -4.85 -21.87 12.44
C PHE A 550 -5.80 -22.10 13.61
N GLN A 551 -6.31 -21.02 14.23
CA GLN A 551 -7.29 -21.13 15.32
C GLN A 551 -8.54 -21.92 14.92
N ALA A 552 -8.94 -21.84 13.65
CA ALA A 552 -10.09 -22.54 13.11
C ALA A 552 -9.87 -24.06 12.89
N TYR A 553 -8.65 -24.59 13.06
CA TYR A 553 -8.35 -26.01 12.85
C TYR A 553 -9.23 -26.93 13.70
N SER A 554 -9.59 -26.51 14.91
CA SER A 554 -10.53 -27.22 15.78
C SER A 554 -11.87 -27.57 15.10
N LYS A 555 -12.31 -26.80 14.10
CA LYS A 555 -13.54 -27.04 13.34
C LYS A 555 -13.41 -28.14 12.28
N ILE A 556 -12.20 -28.41 11.81
CA ILE A 556 -11.92 -29.39 10.74
C ILE A 556 -11.02 -30.54 11.20
N SER A 557 -10.56 -30.54 12.45
CA SER A 557 -9.58 -31.49 12.98
C SER A 557 -10.05 -32.93 12.78
N GLN A 558 -11.30 -33.25 13.10
CA GLN A 558 -11.86 -34.58 12.87
C GLN A 558 -11.82 -34.99 11.39
N ASN A 559 -12.16 -34.09 10.47
CA ASN A 559 -12.12 -34.39 9.03
C ASN A 559 -10.67 -34.59 8.55
N PHE A 560 -9.74 -33.77 9.04
CA PHE A 560 -8.33 -33.89 8.74
C PHE A 560 -7.77 -35.23 9.25
N GLU A 561 -7.95 -35.54 10.54
CA GLU A 561 -7.46 -36.79 11.15
C GLU A 561 -8.06 -38.03 10.45
N ASN A 562 -9.36 -38.02 10.15
CA ASN A 562 -9.99 -39.12 9.40
C ASN A 562 -9.39 -39.28 8.00
N THR A 563 -9.09 -38.17 7.32
CA THR A 563 -8.47 -38.21 5.99
C THR A 563 -7.05 -38.77 6.07
N ILE A 564 -6.27 -38.35 7.08
CA ILE A 564 -4.90 -38.87 7.29
C ILE A 564 -4.93 -40.37 7.60
N ILE A 565 -5.85 -40.83 8.45
CA ILE A 565 -6.04 -42.26 8.73
C ILE A 565 -6.37 -43.03 7.45
N ASN A 566 -7.27 -42.51 6.61
CA ASN A 566 -7.62 -43.15 5.34
C ASN A 566 -6.44 -43.24 4.37
N ILE A 567 -5.63 -42.18 4.27
CA ILE A 567 -4.43 -42.19 3.45
C ILE A 567 -3.41 -43.19 3.99
N ARG A 568 -3.21 -43.25 5.32
CA ARG A 568 -2.33 -44.23 5.96
C ARG A 568 -2.77 -45.66 5.66
N ASN A 569 -4.05 -45.98 5.85
CA ASN A 569 -4.59 -47.31 5.58
C ASN A 569 -4.45 -47.70 4.10
N PHE A 570 -4.67 -46.76 3.18
CA PHE A 570 -4.45 -47.01 1.76
C PHE A 570 -2.98 -47.30 1.47
N ALA A 571 -2.07 -46.50 2.01
CA ALA A 571 -0.64 -46.67 1.81
C ALA A 571 -0.11 -47.98 2.43
N GLU A 572 -0.62 -48.37 3.60
CA GLU A 572 -0.36 -49.68 4.22
C GLU A 572 -0.82 -50.83 3.32
N SER A 573 -2.04 -50.75 2.75
CA SER A 573 -2.53 -51.77 1.81
C SER A 573 -1.67 -51.89 0.56
N GLN A 574 -1.18 -50.76 0.02
CA GLN A 574 -0.26 -50.78 -1.12
C GLN A 574 1.11 -51.38 -0.74
N LYS A 575 1.62 -51.07 0.46
CA LYS A 575 2.84 -51.68 1.01
C LYS A 575 2.70 -53.19 1.13
N ASP A 576 1.59 -53.68 1.66
CA ASP A 576 1.33 -55.11 1.83
C ASP A 576 1.22 -55.82 0.48
N THR A 577 0.60 -55.16 -0.50
CA THR A 577 0.53 -55.66 -1.88
C THR A 577 1.93 -55.77 -2.49
N LEU A 578 2.73 -54.69 -2.41
CA LEU A 578 4.12 -54.70 -2.86
C LEU A 578 4.95 -55.79 -2.18
N THR A 579 4.78 -55.95 -0.86
CA THR A 579 5.48 -56.95 -0.07
C THR A 579 5.14 -58.35 -0.55
N LYS A 580 3.85 -58.63 -0.77
CA LYS A 580 3.38 -59.93 -1.26
C LYS A 580 3.87 -60.22 -2.68
N ASP A 581 3.66 -59.29 -3.61
CA ASP A 581 4.03 -59.46 -5.01
C ASP A 581 5.55 -59.63 -5.17
N SER A 582 6.32 -58.85 -4.41
CA SER A 582 7.79 -58.98 -4.39
C SER A 582 8.24 -60.29 -3.74
N HIS A 583 7.56 -60.74 -2.68
CA HIS A 583 7.89 -61.99 -2.01
C HIS A 583 7.70 -63.20 -2.92
N ASP A 584 6.60 -63.25 -3.69
CA ASP A 584 6.35 -64.33 -4.65
C ASP A 584 7.40 -64.38 -5.76
N LEU A 585 7.82 -63.21 -6.28
CA LEU A 585 8.89 -63.10 -7.27
C LEU A 585 10.24 -63.56 -6.71
N LEU A 586 10.57 -63.15 -5.47
CA LEU A 586 11.82 -63.50 -4.81
C LEU A 586 11.89 -64.99 -4.45
N LEU A 587 10.78 -65.59 -3.99
CA LEU A 587 10.71 -67.04 -3.75
C LEU A 587 10.87 -67.84 -5.04
N LYS A 588 10.29 -67.36 -6.15
CA LYS A 588 10.48 -68.00 -7.46
C LYS A 588 11.95 -67.95 -7.89
N ALA A 589 12.58 -66.77 -7.83
CA ALA A 589 13.99 -66.61 -8.18
C ALA A 589 14.90 -67.47 -7.29
N GLN A 590 14.61 -67.53 -5.97
CA GLN A 590 15.32 -68.40 -5.04
C GLN A 590 15.16 -69.88 -5.41
N GLY A 591 13.93 -70.32 -5.74
CA GLY A 591 13.67 -71.69 -6.17
C GLY A 591 14.43 -72.08 -7.45
N GLU A 592 14.49 -71.17 -8.42
CA GLU A 592 15.28 -71.35 -9.65
C GLU A 592 16.78 -71.47 -9.34
N ALA A 593 17.31 -70.63 -8.46
CA ALA A 593 18.71 -70.68 -8.04
C ALA A 593 19.05 -71.97 -7.25
N ILE A 594 18.16 -72.42 -6.36
CA ILE A 594 18.33 -73.69 -5.62
C ILE A 594 18.30 -74.88 -6.58
N GLN A 595 17.37 -74.91 -7.54
CA GLN A 595 17.31 -75.98 -8.53
C GLN A 595 18.57 -76.04 -9.39
N ALA A 596 19.08 -74.90 -9.84
CA ALA A 596 20.34 -74.83 -10.57
C ALA A 596 21.52 -75.35 -9.72
N LEU A 597 21.53 -75.03 -8.42
CA LEU A 597 22.56 -75.49 -7.48
C LEU A 597 22.49 -77.01 -7.26
N GLU A 598 21.28 -77.57 -7.08
CA GLU A 598 21.07 -79.01 -6.94
C GLU A 598 21.51 -79.77 -8.20
N GLN A 599 21.22 -79.25 -9.40
CA GLN A 599 21.64 -79.86 -10.67
C GLN A 599 23.16 -79.98 -10.79
N ILE A 600 23.90 -78.96 -10.37
CA ILE A 600 25.37 -78.99 -10.38
C ILE A 600 25.89 -79.99 -9.34
N GLN A 601 25.29 -80.05 -8.15
CA GLN A 601 25.70 -80.98 -7.09
C GLN A 601 25.41 -82.45 -7.42
N LEU A 602 24.39 -82.73 -8.22
CA LEU A 602 24.03 -84.07 -8.70
C LEU A 602 24.85 -84.54 -9.91
N ASN A 603 25.67 -83.67 -10.50
CA ASN A 603 26.48 -84.01 -11.65
C ASN A 603 27.50 -85.12 -11.29
N SER A 604 27.44 -86.26 -11.99
CA SER A 604 28.24 -87.44 -11.68
C SER A 604 29.74 -87.22 -11.77
N GLN A 605 30.19 -86.33 -12.67
CA GLN A 605 31.60 -85.95 -12.82
C GLN A 605 32.04 -85.04 -11.67
N PHE A 606 31.20 -84.08 -11.27
CA PHE A 606 31.43 -83.22 -10.10
C PHE A 606 31.54 -84.03 -8.80
N ILE A 607 30.67 -85.03 -8.60
CA ILE A 607 30.70 -85.94 -7.44
C ILE A 607 31.98 -86.80 -7.45
N LYS A 608 32.32 -87.40 -8.59
CA LYS A 608 33.52 -88.24 -8.74
C LYS A 608 34.79 -87.47 -8.37
N VAL A 609 34.97 -86.26 -8.92
CA VAL A 609 36.13 -85.40 -8.65
C VAL A 609 36.11 -84.90 -7.19
N SER A 610 34.95 -84.53 -6.65
CA SER A 610 34.82 -84.10 -5.24
C SER A 610 35.17 -85.21 -4.24
N GLN A 611 34.74 -86.45 -4.49
CA GLN A 611 35.04 -87.61 -3.64
C GLN A 611 36.54 -87.96 -3.67
N PHE A 612 37.15 -87.98 -4.86
CA PHE A 612 38.59 -88.22 -5.01
C PHE A 612 39.43 -87.17 -4.24
N LEU A 613 39.11 -85.89 -4.41
CA LEU A 613 39.80 -84.79 -3.71
C LEU A 613 39.64 -84.87 -2.18
N SER A 614 38.51 -85.40 -1.69
CA SER A 614 38.25 -85.54 -0.25
C SER A 614 38.95 -86.73 0.43
N GLN A 615 39.30 -87.77 -0.33
CA GLN A 615 39.90 -89.03 0.17
C GLN A 615 41.43 -88.97 0.30
N SER A 616 42.08 -87.97 -0.30
CA SER A 616 43.53 -87.77 -0.22
C SER A 616 43.93 -86.98 1.04
N GLU A 617 44.49 -87.66 2.05
CA GLU A 617 44.93 -87.02 3.31
C GLU A 617 45.97 -85.91 3.11
N SER A 618 46.83 -86.03 2.08
CA SER A 618 47.87 -85.05 1.76
C SER A 618 47.34 -83.78 1.09
N LEU A 619 46.21 -83.87 0.38
CA LEU A 619 45.59 -82.73 -0.34
C LEU A 619 44.65 -81.90 0.55
N LYS A 620 44.11 -82.48 1.62
CA LYS A 620 43.17 -81.84 2.54
C LYS A 620 43.62 -80.45 3.05
N PRO A 621 44.87 -80.23 3.52
CA PRO A 621 45.30 -78.89 3.97
C PRO A 621 45.42 -77.89 2.81
N ILE A 622 45.85 -78.32 1.62
CA ILE A 622 46.00 -77.46 0.44
C ILE A 622 44.62 -77.03 -0.09
N LEU A 623 43.66 -77.96 -0.12
CA LEU A 623 42.27 -77.68 -0.49
C LEU A 623 41.58 -76.72 0.49
N GLN A 624 41.83 -76.91 1.80
CA GLN A 624 41.34 -75.98 2.82
C GLN A 624 41.94 -74.58 2.66
N GLN A 625 43.23 -74.47 2.36
CA GLN A 625 43.88 -73.18 2.12
C GLN A 625 43.35 -72.52 0.83
N LYS A 626 43.20 -73.26 -0.27
CA LYS A 626 42.61 -72.75 -1.54
C LYS A 626 41.19 -72.22 -1.28
N GLN A 627 40.37 -72.97 -0.55
CA GLN A 627 39.02 -72.55 -0.17
C GLN A 627 39.01 -71.28 0.69
N GLN A 628 39.97 -71.12 1.61
CA GLN A 628 40.10 -69.90 2.41
C GLN A 628 40.46 -68.68 1.55
N GLU A 629 41.42 -68.82 0.63
CA GLU A 629 41.79 -67.73 -0.28
C GLU A 629 40.68 -67.40 -1.29
N GLU A 630 39.95 -68.39 -1.82
CA GLU A 630 38.77 -68.17 -2.68
C GLU A 630 37.65 -67.42 -1.95
N ASN A 631 37.36 -67.81 -0.70
CA ASN A 631 36.38 -67.10 0.14
C ASN A 631 36.84 -65.67 0.41
N LYS A 632 38.14 -65.46 0.59
CA LYS A 632 38.73 -64.13 0.81
C LYS A 632 38.64 -63.26 -0.44
N ALA A 633 38.95 -63.80 -1.63
CA ALA A 633 38.76 -63.12 -2.91
C ALA A 633 37.29 -62.71 -3.12
N ARG A 634 36.33 -63.61 -2.81
CA ARG A 634 34.90 -63.28 -2.87
C ARG A 634 34.55 -62.12 -1.95
N ARG A 635 35.00 -62.14 -0.70
CA ARG A 635 34.72 -61.06 0.26
C ARG A 635 35.27 -59.72 -0.23
N ILE A 636 36.43 -59.71 -0.88
CA ILE A 636 36.99 -58.51 -1.50
C ILE A 636 36.08 -57.99 -2.62
N ILE A 637 35.65 -58.85 -3.55
CA ILE A 637 34.76 -58.47 -4.67
C ILE A 637 33.43 -57.91 -4.15
N LEU A 638 32.79 -58.61 -3.21
CA LEU A 638 31.52 -58.16 -2.60
C LEU A 638 31.67 -56.78 -1.93
N THR A 639 32.76 -56.58 -1.18
CA THR A 639 33.02 -55.30 -0.51
C THR A 639 33.26 -54.17 -1.52
N LEU A 640 33.92 -54.45 -2.66
CA LEU A 640 34.12 -53.48 -3.74
C LEU A 640 32.79 -53.08 -4.41
N ASP A 641 31.91 -54.05 -4.67
CA ASP A 641 30.58 -53.78 -5.24
C ASP A 641 29.72 -52.95 -4.27
N GLU A 642 29.71 -53.28 -2.98
CA GLU A 642 29.04 -52.49 -1.95
C GLU A 642 29.56 -51.03 -1.88
N ILE A 643 30.88 -50.82 -2.02
CA ILE A 643 31.45 -49.48 -2.09
C ILE A 643 30.92 -48.73 -3.32
N ALA A 644 30.92 -49.35 -4.50
CA ALA A 644 30.44 -48.73 -5.73
C ALA A 644 28.95 -48.34 -5.64
N GLN A 645 28.13 -49.20 -5.02
CA GLN A 645 26.71 -48.90 -4.76
C GLN A 645 26.56 -47.70 -3.81
N LEU A 646 27.30 -47.68 -2.70
CA LEU A 646 27.26 -46.57 -1.74
C LEU A 646 27.75 -45.25 -2.37
N GLU A 647 28.77 -45.29 -3.23
CA GLU A 647 29.27 -44.12 -3.97
C GLU A 647 28.21 -43.57 -4.93
N ASN A 648 27.53 -44.44 -5.67
CA ASN A 648 26.43 -44.07 -6.56
C ASN A 648 25.29 -43.39 -5.79
N LEU A 649 24.88 -43.96 -4.66
CA LEU A 649 23.87 -43.38 -3.78
C LEU A 649 24.28 -42.00 -3.23
N ASN A 650 25.57 -41.79 -2.97
CA ASN A 650 26.10 -40.50 -2.55
C ASN A 650 26.10 -39.46 -3.68
N THR A 651 26.36 -39.85 -4.94
CA THR A 651 26.21 -38.95 -6.09
C THR A 651 24.76 -38.45 -6.22
N HIS A 652 23.78 -39.34 -6.02
CA HIS A 652 22.36 -38.97 -6.02
C HIS A 652 22.00 -38.00 -4.88
N ALA A 653 22.54 -38.24 -3.67
CA ALA A 653 22.32 -37.34 -2.53
C ALA A 653 22.84 -35.92 -2.80
N VAL A 654 24.04 -35.78 -3.39
CA VAL A 654 24.60 -34.46 -3.75
C VAL A 654 23.74 -33.75 -4.80
N ALA A 655 23.23 -34.49 -5.80
CA ALA A 655 22.34 -33.93 -6.80
C ALA A 655 21.01 -33.45 -6.19
N SER A 656 20.44 -34.20 -5.25
CA SER A 656 19.21 -33.83 -4.54
C SER A 656 19.39 -32.57 -3.69
N VAL A 657 20.47 -32.48 -2.90
CA VAL A 657 20.81 -31.27 -2.13
C VAL A 657 20.92 -30.05 -3.04
N ARG A 658 21.56 -30.19 -4.22
CA ARG A 658 21.66 -29.11 -5.20
C ARG A 658 20.29 -28.66 -5.71
N GLN A 659 19.40 -29.60 -6.04
CA GLN A 659 18.04 -29.27 -6.49
C GLN A 659 17.26 -28.53 -5.41
N GLU A 660 17.44 -28.91 -4.14
CA GLU A 660 16.74 -28.27 -3.04
C GLU A 660 17.20 -26.82 -2.80
N TRP A 661 18.49 -26.53 -2.96
CA TRP A 661 18.99 -25.15 -2.97
C TRP A 661 18.43 -24.31 -4.14
N LEU A 662 18.26 -24.90 -5.32
CA LEU A 662 17.64 -24.23 -6.47
C LEU A 662 16.15 -23.96 -6.21
N SER A 663 15.45 -24.87 -5.52
CA SER A 663 14.06 -24.68 -5.11
C SER A 663 13.89 -23.47 -4.18
N ILE A 664 14.74 -23.35 -3.14
CA ILE A 664 14.78 -22.17 -2.27
C ILE A 664 15.02 -20.91 -3.11
N LEU A 665 15.93 -20.97 -4.08
CA LEU A 665 16.25 -19.83 -4.93
C LEU A 665 15.06 -19.34 -5.75
N ASN A 666 14.21 -20.27 -6.22
CA ASN A 666 12.99 -19.92 -6.96
C ASN A 666 11.96 -19.25 -6.05
N SER A 667 11.81 -19.69 -4.79
CA SER A 667 10.88 -19.07 -3.84
C SER A 667 11.19 -17.58 -3.53
N TYR A 668 12.44 -17.14 -3.71
CA TYR A 668 12.80 -15.72 -3.64
C TYR A 668 12.14 -14.90 -4.75
N SER A 669 12.01 -15.46 -5.96
CA SER A 669 11.43 -14.76 -7.10
C SER A 669 9.96 -14.44 -6.87
N ASP A 670 9.22 -15.34 -6.22
CA ASP A 670 7.81 -15.16 -5.89
C ASP A 670 7.61 -13.98 -4.93
N VAL A 671 8.41 -13.92 -3.84
CA VAL A 671 8.37 -12.81 -2.87
C VAL A 671 8.76 -11.49 -3.52
N ILE A 672 9.79 -11.48 -4.37
CA ILE A 672 10.21 -10.27 -5.10
C ILE A 672 9.08 -9.76 -6.01
N GLN A 673 8.40 -10.67 -6.71
CA GLN A 673 7.27 -10.29 -7.56
C GLN A 673 6.16 -9.67 -6.74
N GLU A 674 5.82 -10.27 -5.59
CA GLU A 674 4.79 -9.76 -4.69
C GLU A 674 5.13 -8.37 -4.14
N ILE A 675 6.36 -8.17 -3.64
CA ILE A 675 6.83 -6.85 -3.17
C ILE A 675 6.72 -5.79 -4.28
N ASN A 676 7.05 -6.14 -5.52
CA ASN A 676 7.00 -5.21 -6.65
C ASN A 676 5.57 -4.84 -7.09
N THR A 677 4.53 -5.47 -6.54
CA THR A 677 3.13 -5.07 -6.78
C THR A 677 2.61 -4.02 -5.80
N PHE A 678 3.32 -3.73 -4.70
CA PHE A 678 2.89 -2.74 -3.72
C PHE A 678 3.03 -1.31 -4.24
N SER A 679 1.95 -0.52 -4.11
CA SER A 679 1.97 0.92 -4.33
C SER A 679 1.64 1.62 -3.03
N VAL A 680 2.62 2.32 -2.45
CA VAL A 680 2.46 2.99 -1.15
C VAL A 680 1.77 4.35 -1.33
N SER A 681 2.14 5.11 -2.36
CA SER A 681 1.46 6.34 -2.77
C SER A 681 1.85 6.73 -4.20
N GLN A 682 1.27 7.80 -4.75
CA GLN A 682 1.69 8.34 -6.06
C GLN A 682 3.17 8.76 -6.10
N ASP A 683 3.74 9.11 -4.95
CA ASP A 683 5.10 9.66 -4.84
C ASP A 683 6.13 8.66 -4.27
N LEU A 684 5.70 7.47 -3.84
CA LEU A 684 6.58 6.47 -3.22
C LEU A 684 6.37 5.07 -3.81
N VAL A 685 7.43 4.54 -4.42
CA VAL A 685 7.48 3.20 -5.03
C VAL A 685 8.55 2.37 -4.34
N ILE A 686 8.19 1.17 -3.88
CA ILE A 686 9.11 0.18 -3.35
C ILE A 686 9.43 -0.81 -4.47
N THR A 687 10.73 -1.05 -4.71
CA THR A 687 11.16 -2.08 -5.65
C THR A 687 12.13 -3.05 -4.98
N ALA A 688 11.90 -4.34 -5.19
CA ALA A 688 12.75 -5.42 -4.71
C ALA A 688 13.56 -6.02 -5.85
N SER A 689 14.84 -6.29 -5.57
CA SER A 689 15.73 -7.00 -6.48
C SER A 689 16.67 -7.91 -5.70
N LYS A 690 17.19 -8.93 -6.38
CA LYS A 690 18.14 -9.88 -5.82
C LYS A 690 19.56 -9.43 -6.12
N ILE A 691 20.37 -9.24 -5.09
CA ILE A 691 21.77 -8.83 -5.20
C ILE A 691 22.66 -9.98 -4.70
N PHE A 692 23.74 -10.27 -5.43
CA PHE A 692 24.75 -11.22 -4.99
C PHE A 692 25.86 -10.47 -4.25
N GLU A 693 25.94 -10.66 -2.92
CA GLU A 693 26.96 -10.04 -2.07
C GLU A 693 28.34 -10.69 -2.29
N THR A 694 29.03 -10.19 -3.31
CA THR A 694 30.30 -10.76 -3.77
C THR A 694 31.38 -10.73 -2.67
N GLU A 695 31.50 -9.63 -1.93
CA GLU A 695 32.50 -9.50 -0.85
C GLU A 695 32.22 -10.44 0.32
N HIS A 696 30.94 -10.56 0.72
CA HIS A 696 30.52 -11.45 1.79
C HIS A 696 30.77 -12.92 1.41
N PHE A 697 30.42 -13.30 0.18
CA PHE A 697 30.68 -14.62 -0.36
C PHE A 697 32.18 -14.92 -0.42
N GLN A 698 33.01 -13.98 -0.90
CA GLN A 698 34.47 -14.14 -0.92
C GLN A 698 35.04 -14.34 0.48
N THR A 699 34.56 -13.58 1.47
CA THR A 699 34.98 -13.67 2.86
C THR A 699 34.60 -15.02 3.46
N TRP A 700 33.37 -15.48 3.23
CA TRP A 700 32.89 -16.79 3.65
C TRP A 700 33.71 -17.93 3.01
N VAL A 701 33.95 -17.90 1.69
CA VAL A 701 34.78 -18.89 0.99
C VAL A 701 36.20 -18.90 1.56
N LYS A 702 36.82 -17.74 1.78
CA LYS A 702 38.16 -17.64 2.41
C LYS A 702 38.18 -18.25 3.81
N SER A 703 37.11 -18.06 4.60
CA SER A 703 36.99 -18.65 5.94
C SER A 703 36.86 -20.17 5.92
N CYS A 704 36.32 -20.75 4.84
CA CYS A 704 36.14 -22.19 4.69
C CYS A 704 37.35 -22.90 4.07
N ILE A 705 38.18 -22.20 3.28
CA ILE A 705 39.24 -22.82 2.46
C ILE A 705 40.60 -22.99 3.18
N ASN A 706 40.78 -22.54 4.43
CA ASN A 706 42.05 -22.78 5.13
C ASN A 706 41.92 -22.83 6.66
N GLN A 707 41.66 -24.02 7.21
CA GLN A 707 41.85 -24.31 8.65
C GLN A 707 42.83 -25.47 8.90
N GLN A 708 43.72 -25.75 7.94
CA GLN A 708 44.91 -26.57 8.17
C GLN A 708 46.10 -25.92 7.47
N SER A 709 46.70 -24.94 8.16
CA SER A 709 48.12 -24.64 8.06
C SER A 709 48.78 -25.03 9.36
#